data_AF-A0A7G8WRV7-F1
#
_entry.id   AF-A0A7G8WRV7-F1
#
_cell.length_a   1.000
_cell.length_b   1.000
_cell.length_c   1.000
_cell.angle_alpha   90.00
_cell.angle_beta   90.00
_cell.angle_gamma   90.00
#
_symmetry.space_group_name_H-M   'P 1'
#
loop_
_entity.id
_entity.type
_entity.pdbx_description
1 polymer ?
#
loop_
_entity_poly.entity_id
_entity_poly.type
_entity_poly.pdbx_seq_one_letter_code
_entity_poly.pdbx_strand_id
1 'polypeptide(L)'
;MSSQAANAGRTGARQVRTAQESGPPRRALALGGSLGIAVLITAAALAFGPAYGGDRWLIAAAGGAVLGALISWGAAALRLHWALSILAAAVAYLLFGAALATPQVAALGVLPTLESVRLLALGVVTSWQQVLTVAVPVGSSGALLVPVYLSSMVLALAGAAVVSRTVRPLFALVAPVAMLVVAALFGTTDPHLPLVSGGAVALGGLLWASLVGTRGRRGHRNVGFDARRPVSGVLVLLATVGAAVFLGPQVAPGVPRLALRTSVNPPFDPQTYPSPLSGFRNFVASDAAKQVRLFTVTGLPDSTHIRLAALDSYDGVNFSVTTDTGTYTRVGDEVAESAAGVSVSGRVSIDAYQGVYVPGAGYLTGITFGGSRAARLTDDFRYATSSAVGIETAGLQPGDSFGFQAVVPGQPADTVLASAVVDTGTGLPVPTAIPDAARTAATKYADAVNGAYAKADAMTKGLKAAGHLSHGSAAEALPSASGHGLDRLTKLLTDPQEVGDQEQFAPALSMMLWSQGIPNRVVMGFNTGKHAGGPVTVTGGDVTAWVEVPFLGQGWVAFDPTPDQTSKAPQPTPKQQSAPKPQVVQPPPPPPPPAQAKTSDVTAGKSSDKAPDVPKKDDGPVASAAAGPWWPIGLGVGGFVLLVMAAVGTVLLLKARRRARRRNAATGPLRIAGGWNQVLDAAVDLGFPVTIGRTRVETGADLDRRFGSGTVLLARRADARVFGPEDTGLDDAERFWADVDAALLGLHADQGRWHRFRARLSIASLRRRDLSL
;
A
#
# COMPACT_ATOMS: atom_id res chain seq x y z
N MET A 1 -36.97 -4.06 -101.60
CA MET A 1 -37.26 -3.23 -100.42
C MET A 1 -36.72 -4.00 -99.22
N SER A 2 -35.44 -3.81 -98.87
CA SER A 2 -34.96 -2.83 -97.87
C SER A 2 -35.56 -3.16 -96.49
N SER A 3 -34.86 -3.48 -95.41
CA SER A 3 -33.47 -3.20 -95.03
C SER A 3 -33.13 -3.99 -93.74
N GLN A 4 -31.90 -4.53 -93.68
CA GLN A 4 -30.99 -4.67 -92.51
C GLN A 4 -31.41 -5.53 -91.30
N ALA A 5 -30.79 -6.71 -91.06
CA ALA A 5 -29.43 -6.94 -90.49
C ALA A 5 -29.35 -6.56 -89.00
N ALA A 6 -28.78 -7.31 -88.04
CA ALA A 6 -27.62 -8.21 -88.03
C ALA A 6 -27.73 -9.07 -86.73
N ASN A 7 -27.54 -10.39 -86.75
CA ASN A 7 -26.29 -11.16 -86.68
C ASN A 7 -26.04 -11.77 -85.28
N ALA A 8 -25.60 -13.02 -85.32
CA ALA A 8 -25.42 -13.95 -84.22
C ALA A 8 -24.19 -13.64 -83.35
N GLY A 9 -24.20 -14.12 -82.10
CA GLY A 9 -23.07 -14.02 -81.18
C GLY A 9 -23.11 -15.03 -80.04
N ARG A 10 -22.38 -16.13 -80.22
CA ARG A 10 -22.09 -17.22 -79.28
C ARG A 10 -21.43 -16.76 -77.96
N THR A 11 -21.62 -17.60 -76.94
CA THR A 11 -20.69 -17.95 -75.84
C THR A 11 -20.25 -16.88 -74.83
N GLY A 12 -20.62 -17.11 -73.57
CA GLY A 12 -19.98 -16.43 -72.43
C GLY A 12 -20.77 -16.51 -71.12
N ALA A 13 -21.04 -17.72 -70.62
CA ALA A 13 -21.51 -17.91 -69.25
C ALA A 13 -20.39 -17.52 -68.27
N ARG A 14 -20.24 -16.22 -68.00
CA ARG A 14 -19.38 -15.71 -66.93
C ARG A 14 -20.19 -15.80 -65.64
N GLN A 15 -20.13 -16.96 -64.97
CA GLN A 15 -20.44 -17.06 -63.55
C GLN A 15 -19.54 -16.08 -62.80
N VAL A 16 -20.08 -14.90 -62.47
CA VAL A 16 -19.52 -14.06 -61.43
C VAL A 16 -19.83 -14.76 -60.12
N ARG A 17 -18.95 -15.71 -59.74
CA ARG A 17 -18.76 -16.07 -58.33
C ARG A 17 -18.35 -14.78 -57.64
N THR A 18 -19.29 -14.10 -57.02
CA THR A 18 -19.00 -13.16 -55.94
C THR A 18 -18.30 -13.99 -54.86
N ALA A 19 -16.97 -13.95 -54.87
CA ALA A 19 -16.17 -14.34 -53.72
C ALA A 19 -16.64 -13.45 -52.57
N GLN A 20 -17.54 -13.99 -51.76
CA GLN A 20 -17.92 -13.44 -50.48
C GLN A 20 -16.66 -13.53 -49.62
N GLU A 21 -15.80 -12.52 -49.71
CA GLU A 21 -14.66 -12.35 -48.83
C GLU A 21 -15.17 -12.44 -47.40
N SER A 22 -14.93 -13.59 -46.78
CA SER A 22 -15.23 -13.89 -45.40
C SER A 22 -14.28 -13.07 -44.53
N GLY A 23 -14.59 -11.77 -44.40
CA GLY A 23 -13.97 -10.95 -43.37
C GLY A 23 -14.18 -11.58 -42.00
N PRO A 24 -13.25 -11.38 -41.04
CA PRO A 24 -13.32 -12.01 -39.74
C PRO A 24 -14.67 -11.75 -39.06
N PRO A 25 -15.24 -12.72 -38.33
CA PRO A 25 -16.55 -12.58 -37.71
C PRO A 25 -16.56 -11.34 -36.82
N ARG A 26 -17.67 -10.58 -36.79
CA ARG A 26 -17.85 -9.35 -36.00
C ARG A 26 -17.35 -9.47 -34.54
N ARG A 27 -17.38 -10.69 -33.99
CA ARG A 27 -16.87 -11.03 -32.64
C ARG A 27 -15.35 -10.99 -32.51
N ALA A 28 -14.60 -11.44 -33.51
CA ALA A 28 -13.13 -11.40 -33.53
C ALA A 28 -12.61 -9.95 -33.65
N LEU A 29 -13.27 -9.13 -34.46
CA LEU A 29 -12.97 -7.70 -34.57
C LEU A 29 -13.29 -6.93 -33.28
N ALA A 30 -14.37 -7.28 -32.58
CA ALA A 30 -14.69 -6.71 -31.27
C ALA A 30 -13.64 -7.11 -30.22
N LEU A 31 -13.20 -8.38 -30.22
CA LEU A 31 -12.14 -8.86 -29.33
C LEU A 31 -10.83 -8.09 -29.55
N GLY A 32 -10.39 -7.92 -30.80
CA GLY A 32 -9.18 -7.16 -31.12
C GLY A 32 -9.28 -5.68 -30.70
N GLY A 33 -10.47 -5.08 -30.81
CA GLY A 33 -10.72 -3.73 -30.29
C GLY A 33 -10.59 -3.62 -28.77
N SER A 34 -11.20 -4.57 -28.05
CA SER A 34 -11.14 -4.65 -26.58
C SER A 34 -9.73 -4.92 -26.07
N LEU A 35 -9.00 -5.86 -26.70
CA LEU A 35 -7.60 -6.14 -26.37
C LEU A 35 -6.68 -4.95 -26.69
N GLY A 36 -6.95 -4.22 -27.78
CA GLY A 36 -6.21 -2.98 -28.08
C GLY A 36 -6.34 -1.93 -26.98
N ILE A 37 -7.52 -1.79 -26.36
CA ILE A 37 -7.70 -0.92 -25.18
C ILE A 37 -6.90 -1.44 -23.98
N ALA A 38 -6.88 -2.75 -23.74
CA ALA A 38 -6.08 -3.33 -22.65
C ALA A 38 -4.58 -3.06 -22.84
N VAL A 39 -4.07 -3.15 -24.07
CA VAL A 39 -2.68 -2.80 -24.41
C VAL A 39 -2.41 -1.32 -24.12
N LEU A 40 -3.30 -0.41 -24.51
CA LEU A 40 -3.14 1.02 -24.24
C LEU A 40 -3.19 1.35 -22.74
N ILE A 41 -4.03 0.66 -21.96
CA ILE A 41 -4.08 0.82 -20.50
C ILE A 41 -2.79 0.30 -19.86
N THR A 42 -2.26 -0.82 -20.34
CA THR A 42 -0.97 -1.36 -19.87
C THR A 42 0.18 -0.41 -20.20
N ALA A 43 0.18 0.18 -21.40
CA ALA A 43 1.16 1.20 -21.79
C ALA A 43 1.03 2.48 -20.93
N ALA A 44 -0.19 2.92 -20.63
CA ALA A 44 -0.43 4.03 -19.70
C ALA A 44 0.06 3.71 -18.29
N ALA A 45 -0.09 2.45 -17.85
CA ALA A 45 0.36 2.00 -16.54
C ALA A 45 1.88 2.06 -16.38
N LEU A 46 2.68 2.11 -17.47
CA LEU A 46 4.13 2.26 -17.39
C LEU A 46 4.58 3.49 -16.59
N ALA A 47 3.73 4.51 -16.50
CA ALA A 47 3.96 5.68 -15.66
C ALA A 47 4.03 5.36 -14.14
N PHE A 48 3.55 4.19 -13.70
CA PHE A 48 3.67 3.72 -12.31
C PHE A 48 5.06 3.18 -11.94
N GLY A 49 5.91 2.84 -12.92
CA GLY A 49 7.17 2.13 -12.67
C GLY A 49 8.04 2.71 -11.56
N PRO A 50 8.35 4.02 -11.57
CA PRO A 50 9.17 4.63 -10.52
C PRO A 50 8.50 4.63 -9.15
N ALA A 51 7.17 4.65 -9.11
CA ALA A 51 6.43 4.69 -7.86
C ALA A 51 6.41 3.32 -7.18
N TYR A 52 6.26 2.23 -7.94
CA TYR A 52 6.14 0.89 -7.41
C TYR A 52 7.46 0.14 -7.27
N GLY A 53 8.46 0.38 -8.14
CA GLY A 53 9.66 -0.45 -8.16
C GLY A 53 9.38 -1.86 -8.69
N GLY A 54 10.44 -2.59 -9.08
CA GLY A 54 10.35 -3.92 -9.69
C GLY A 54 9.41 -4.03 -10.90
N ASP A 55 8.99 -5.27 -11.22
CA ASP A 55 8.18 -5.59 -12.41
C ASP A 55 6.76 -6.09 -12.08
N ARG A 56 6.47 -6.39 -10.81
CA ARG A 56 5.21 -7.05 -10.41
C ARG A 56 3.97 -6.19 -10.63
N TRP A 57 4.07 -4.88 -10.46
CA TRP A 57 2.97 -3.96 -10.76
C TRP A 57 2.58 -3.99 -12.25
N LEU A 58 3.53 -4.29 -13.16
CA LEU A 58 3.25 -4.40 -14.58
C LEU A 58 2.42 -5.65 -14.88
N ILE A 59 2.74 -6.77 -14.22
CA ILE A 59 1.96 -8.01 -14.30
C ILE A 59 0.54 -7.77 -13.74
N ALA A 60 0.43 -7.07 -12.62
CA ALA A 60 -0.85 -6.69 -12.02
C ALA A 60 -1.69 -5.81 -12.96
N ALA A 61 -1.08 -4.78 -13.55
CA ALA A 61 -1.72 -3.87 -14.50
C ALA A 61 -2.16 -4.58 -15.79
N ALA A 62 -1.28 -5.37 -16.40
CA ALA A 62 -1.56 -6.11 -17.61
C ALA A 62 -2.65 -7.17 -17.38
N GLY A 63 -2.55 -7.93 -16.28
CA GLY A 63 -3.52 -8.93 -15.88
C GLY A 63 -4.90 -8.31 -15.63
N GLY A 64 -4.96 -7.20 -14.89
CA GLY A 64 -6.19 -6.43 -14.68
C GLY A 64 -6.80 -5.95 -15.99
N ALA A 65 -6.00 -5.33 -16.85
CA ALA A 65 -6.45 -4.83 -18.15
C ALA A 65 -7.01 -5.93 -19.06
N VAL A 66 -6.32 -7.07 -19.16
CA VAL A 66 -6.75 -8.22 -19.96
C VAL A 66 -8.04 -8.82 -19.40
N LEU A 67 -8.13 -9.03 -18.07
CA LEU A 67 -9.34 -9.55 -17.44
C LEU A 67 -10.55 -8.62 -17.68
N GLY A 68 -10.39 -7.31 -17.47
CA GLY A 68 -11.44 -6.33 -17.73
C GLY A 68 -11.93 -6.36 -19.18
N ALA A 69 -11.00 -6.44 -20.14
CA ALA A 69 -11.33 -6.52 -21.57
C ALA A 69 -12.06 -7.82 -21.94
N LEU A 70 -11.60 -8.96 -21.43
CA LEU A 70 -12.20 -10.28 -21.68
C LEU A 70 -13.60 -10.39 -21.09
N ILE A 71 -13.81 -9.90 -19.86
CA ILE A 71 -15.12 -9.90 -19.20
C ILE A 71 -16.10 -9.02 -19.98
N SER A 72 -15.65 -7.85 -20.42
CA SER A 72 -16.48 -6.94 -21.22
C SER A 72 -16.87 -7.55 -22.56
N TRP A 73 -15.90 -8.15 -23.28
CA TRP A 73 -16.13 -8.84 -24.53
C TRP A 73 -17.07 -10.05 -24.36
N GLY A 74 -16.84 -10.89 -23.35
CA GLY A 74 -17.68 -12.05 -23.05
C GLY A 74 -19.11 -11.63 -22.70
N ALA A 75 -19.26 -10.59 -21.88
CA ALA A 75 -20.57 -10.04 -21.56
C ALA A 75 -21.30 -9.46 -22.77
N ALA A 76 -20.59 -8.83 -23.71
CA ALA A 76 -21.16 -8.37 -24.97
C ALA A 76 -21.54 -9.54 -25.90
N ALA A 77 -20.67 -10.56 -26.00
CA ALA A 77 -20.91 -11.76 -26.81
C ALA A 77 -22.13 -12.56 -26.33
N LEU A 78 -22.30 -12.66 -25.00
CA LEU A 78 -23.42 -13.32 -24.33
C LEU A 78 -24.64 -12.40 -24.11
N ARG A 79 -24.57 -11.13 -24.55
CA ARG A 79 -25.64 -10.11 -24.42
C ARG A 79 -26.12 -9.91 -22.97
N LEU A 80 -25.21 -10.06 -22.00
CA LEU A 80 -25.48 -9.90 -20.56
C LEU A 80 -25.78 -8.44 -20.21
N HIS A 81 -26.61 -8.25 -19.17
CA HIS A 81 -26.87 -6.94 -18.59
C HIS A 81 -25.58 -6.36 -17.94
N TRP A 82 -25.50 -5.03 -17.80
CA TRP A 82 -24.33 -4.38 -17.20
C TRP A 82 -24.07 -4.85 -15.76
N ALA A 83 -25.11 -5.09 -14.98
CA ALA A 83 -24.99 -5.61 -13.62
C ALA A 83 -24.31 -6.99 -13.54
N LEU A 84 -24.60 -7.89 -14.48
CA LEU A 84 -23.92 -9.20 -14.57
C LEU A 84 -22.46 -9.05 -15.01
N SER A 85 -22.14 -8.00 -15.77
CA SER A 85 -20.76 -7.70 -16.16
C SER A 85 -19.94 -7.20 -14.96
N ILE A 86 -20.55 -6.38 -14.09
CA ILE A 86 -19.95 -5.94 -12.83
C ILE A 86 -19.77 -7.12 -11.87
N LEU A 87 -20.78 -7.99 -11.74
CA LEU A 87 -20.67 -9.19 -10.92
C LEU A 87 -19.53 -10.10 -11.40
N ALA A 88 -19.44 -10.34 -12.70
CA ALA A 88 -18.34 -11.11 -13.28
C ALA A 88 -16.98 -10.46 -13.02
N ALA A 89 -16.88 -9.13 -13.11
CA ALA A 89 -15.67 -8.38 -12.77
C ALA A 89 -15.29 -8.50 -11.29
N ALA A 90 -16.25 -8.40 -10.37
CA ALA A 90 -16.01 -8.57 -8.94
C ALA A 90 -15.57 -10.00 -8.58
N VAL A 91 -16.18 -11.02 -9.20
CA VAL A 91 -15.75 -12.42 -9.02
C VAL A 91 -14.35 -12.63 -9.60
N ALA A 92 -14.06 -12.12 -10.79
CA ALA A 92 -12.74 -12.22 -11.39
C ALA A 92 -11.67 -11.48 -10.59
N TYR A 93 -12.01 -10.31 -10.02
CA TYR A 93 -11.13 -9.55 -9.13
C TYR A 93 -10.67 -10.39 -7.93
N LEU A 94 -11.60 -11.11 -7.28
CA LEU A 94 -11.25 -11.95 -6.13
C LEU A 94 -10.51 -13.23 -6.54
N LEU A 95 -10.91 -13.86 -7.65
CA LEU A 95 -10.30 -15.12 -8.11
C LEU A 95 -8.87 -14.92 -8.63
N PHE A 96 -8.64 -13.88 -9.42
CA PHE A 96 -7.34 -13.61 -10.04
C PHE A 96 -6.49 -12.59 -9.28
N GLY A 97 -7.08 -11.80 -8.39
CA GLY A 97 -6.35 -10.86 -7.55
C GLY A 97 -5.36 -11.52 -6.59
N ALA A 98 -5.58 -12.80 -6.23
CA ALA A 98 -4.61 -13.58 -5.46
C ALA A 98 -3.27 -13.68 -6.20
N ALA A 99 -3.31 -14.10 -7.46
CA ALA A 99 -2.12 -14.22 -8.31
C ALA A 99 -1.56 -12.85 -8.74
N LEU A 100 -2.43 -11.88 -9.03
CA LEU A 100 -2.03 -10.62 -9.68
C LEU A 100 -1.68 -9.50 -8.72
N ALA A 101 -2.32 -9.43 -7.55
CA ALA A 101 -2.17 -8.31 -6.62
C ALA A 101 -1.71 -8.71 -5.22
N THR A 102 -1.84 -9.98 -4.82
CA THR A 102 -1.44 -10.46 -3.49
C THR A 102 -0.67 -11.80 -3.53
N PRO A 103 0.34 -11.96 -4.43
CA PRO A 103 0.97 -13.26 -4.66
C PRO A 103 1.68 -13.83 -3.42
N GLN A 104 2.16 -12.98 -2.51
CA GLN A 104 2.83 -13.37 -1.26
C GLN A 104 1.97 -14.22 -0.31
N VAL A 105 0.65 -14.04 -0.32
CA VAL A 105 -0.29 -14.77 0.55
C VAL A 105 -1.13 -15.79 -0.23
N ALA A 106 -0.95 -15.87 -1.54
CA ALA A 106 -1.63 -16.83 -2.40
C ALA A 106 -0.98 -18.21 -2.25
N ALA A 107 -1.80 -19.27 -2.21
CA ALA A 107 -1.30 -20.63 -2.14
C ALA A 107 -0.61 -20.97 -3.48
N LEU A 108 0.63 -21.45 -3.42
CA LEU A 108 1.50 -21.66 -4.59
C LEU A 108 1.68 -20.38 -5.45
N GLY A 109 1.45 -19.20 -4.88
CA GLY A 109 1.54 -17.91 -5.58
C GLY A 109 0.39 -17.61 -6.54
N VAL A 110 -0.61 -18.49 -6.69
CA VAL A 110 -1.69 -18.32 -7.68
C VAL A 110 -3.09 -18.55 -7.09
N LEU A 111 -3.24 -19.51 -6.19
CA LEU A 111 -4.55 -19.92 -5.69
C LEU A 111 -5.04 -18.99 -4.56
N PRO A 112 -6.31 -18.58 -4.58
CA PRO A 112 -6.86 -17.71 -3.55
C PRO A 112 -6.90 -18.40 -2.19
N THR A 113 -6.37 -17.72 -1.17
CA THR A 113 -6.45 -18.08 0.24
C THR A 113 -7.45 -17.16 0.95
N LEU A 114 -7.84 -17.53 2.17
CA LEU A 114 -8.73 -16.67 2.97
C LEU A 114 -8.10 -15.29 3.22
N GLU A 115 -6.78 -15.25 3.47
CA GLU A 115 -6.05 -14.01 3.70
C GLU A 115 -5.91 -13.18 2.42
N SER A 116 -5.67 -13.80 1.24
CA SER A 116 -5.63 -13.05 -0.02
C SER A 116 -6.99 -12.41 -0.33
N VAL A 117 -8.09 -13.14 -0.11
CA VAL A 117 -9.45 -12.62 -0.31
C VAL A 117 -9.73 -11.47 0.67
N ARG A 118 -9.30 -11.59 1.92
CA ARG A 118 -9.40 -10.53 2.92
C ARG A 118 -8.62 -9.28 2.52
N LEU A 119 -7.36 -9.43 2.11
CA LEU A 119 -6.51 -8.31 1.67
C LEU A 119 -7.07 -7.64 0.42
N LEU A 120 -7.62 -8.39 -0.54
CA LEU A 120 -8.27 -7.81 -1.72
C LEU A 120 -9.53 -7.05 -1.34
N ALA A 121 -10.41 -7.64 -0.53
CA ALA A 121 -11.67 -7.02 -0.14
C ALA A 121 -11.45 -5.72 0.66
N LEU A 122 -10.53 -5.74 1.64
CA LEU A 122 -10.16 -4.54 2.40
C LEU A 122 -9.37 -3.56 1.54
N GLY A 123 -8.49 -4.07 0.66
CA GLY A 123 -7.65 -3.30 -0.23
C GLY A 123 -8.43 -2.36 -1.13
N VAL A 124 -9.64 -2.72 -1.57
CA VAL A 124 -10.51 -1.78 -2.33
C VAL A 124 -10.70 -0.43 -1.60
N VAL A 125 -10.73 -0.44 -0.26
CA VAL A 125 -10.97 0.74 0.56
C VAL A 125 -9.69 1.27 1.21
N THR A 126 -8.75 0.41 1.62
CA THR A 126 -7.57 0.82 2.38
C THR A 126 -6.32 1.00 1.53
N SER A 127 -6.20 0.29 0.39
CA SER A 127 -4.94 0.26 -0.36
C SER A 127 -4.57 1.60 -0.97
N TRP A 128 -5.55 2.42 -1.36
CA TRP A 128 -5.27 3.76 -1.88
C TRP A 128 -4.62 4.65 -0.81
N GLN A 129 -5.01 4.52 0.47
CA GLN A 129 -4.36 5.26 1.56
C GLN A 129 -2.96 4.72 1.80
N GLN A 130 -2.79 3.39 1.83
CA GLN A 130 -1.49 2.75 2.03
C GLN A 130 -0.49 3.16 0.95
N VAL A 131 -0.89 3.21 -0.32
CA VAL A 131 -0.01 3.62 -1.41
C VAL A 131 0.38 5.11 -1.32
N LEU A 132 -0.42 5.95 -0.65
CA LEU A 132 -0.09 7.36 -0.46
C LEU A 132 0.78 7.61 0.78
N THR A 133 0.75 6.73 1.78
CA THR A 133 1.52 6.87 3.03
C THR A 133 2.84 6.09 3.04
N VAL A 134 3.01 5.15 2.11
CA VAL A 134 4.26 4.38 1.96
C VAL A 134 5.25 5.12 1.06
N ALA A 135 6.52 5.12 1.47
CA ALA A 135 7.64 5.68 0.73
C ALA A 135 7.75 5.05 -0.66
N VAL A 136 8.31 5.79 -1.62
CA VAL A 136 8.64 5.22 -2.94
C VAL A 136 10.01 4.55 -2.85
N PRO A 137 10.21 3.35 -3.44
CA PRO A 137 9.21 2.52 -4.12
C PRO A 137 8.22 1.87 -3.16
N VAL A 138 6.93 1.86 -3.52
CA VAL A 138 5.89 1.26 -2.67
C VAL A 138 6.07 -0.26 -2.57
N GLY A 139 6.62 -0.89 -3.60
CA GLY A 139 6.86 -2.32 -3.62
C GLY A 139 5.62 -3.17 -3.93
N SER A 140 5.69 -4.46 -3.59
CA SER A 140 4.70 -5.49 -3.98
C SER A 140 3.99 -6.16 -2.80
N SER A 141 4.38 -5.82 -1.57
CA SER A 141 3.90 -6.46 -0.36
C SER A 141 2.46 -6.06 0.03
N GLY A 142 1.81 -6.88 0.87
CA GLY A 142 0.45 -6.63 1.37
C GLY A 142 -0.59 -6.40 0.27
N ALA A 143 -1.34 -5.31 0.37
CA ALA A 143 -2.38 -4.90 -0.59
C ALA A 143 -1.90 -3.78 -1.54
N LEU A 144 -0.60 -3.51 -1.64
CA LEU A 144 -0.07 -2.34 -2.34
C LEU A 144 -0.31 -2.38 -3.85
N LEU A 145 -0.36 -3.56 -4.47
CA LEU A 145 -0.66 -3.70 -5.91
C LEU A 145 -2.15 -3.53 -6.26
N VAL A 146 -3.05 -3.49 -5.25
CA VAL A 146 -4.50 -3.43 -5.47
C VAL A 146 -4.95 -2.21 -6.26
N PRO A 147 -4.47 -0.97 -6.02
CA PRO A 147 -4.90 0.19 -6.78
C PRO A 147 -4.60 0.09 -8.27
N VAL A 148 -3.40 -0.39 -8.64
CA VAL A 148 -3.01 -0.57 -10.05
C VAL A 148 -3.82 -1.69 -10.71
N TYR A 149 -3.99 -2.82 -10.01
CA TYR A 149 -4.79 -3.94 -10.51
C TYR A 149 -6.27 -3.55 -10.69
N LEU A 150 -6.87 -2.90 -9.70
CA LEU A 150 -8.28 -2.52 -9.71
C LEU A 150 -8.54 -1.43 -10.76
N SER A 151 -7.71 -0.38 -10.82
CA SER A 151 -7.87 0.71 -11.79
C SER A 151 -7.73 0.20 -13.22
N SER A 152 -6.70 -0.61 -13.52
CA SER A 152 -6.51 -1.20 -14.85
C SER A 152 -7.70 -2.10 -15.25
N MET A 153 -8.22 -2.92 -14.34
CA MET A 153 -9.37 -3.79 -14.61
C MET A 153 -10.65 -2.99 -14.86
N VAL A 154 -10.96 -2.00 -14.02
CA VAL A 154 -12.18 -1.18 -14.13
C VAL A 154 -12.14 -0.32 -15.40
N LEU A 155 -11.01 0.33 -15.69
CA LEU A 155 -10.84 1.15 -16.89
C LEU A 155 -10.88 0.30 -18.16
N ALA A 156 -10.31 -0.91 -18.16
CA ALA A 156 -10.37 -1.81 -19.30
C ALA A 156 -11.78 -2.36 -19.52
N LEU A 157 -12.49 -2.71 -18.44
CA LEU A 157 -13.89 -3.14 -18.50
C LEU A 157 -14.77 -2.04 -19.14
N ALA A 158 -14.62 -0.80 -18.66
CA ALA A 158 -15.37 0.36 -19.16
C ALA A 158 -15.02 0.70 -20.61
N GLY A 159 -13.73 0.81 -20.94
CA GLY A 159 -13.26 1.09 -22.30
C GLY A 159 -13.72 0.01 -23.29
N ALA A 160 -13.54 -1.27 -22.96
CA ALA A 160 -14.00 -2.39 -23.79
C ALA A 160 -15.54 -2.45 -23.90
N ALA A 161 -16.28 -1.98 -22.89
CA ALA A 161 -17.74 -1.92 -22.95
C ALA A 161 -18.18 -0.84 -23.96
N VAL A 162 -17.49 0.30 -24.00
CA VAL A 162 -17.72 1.35 -25.01
C VAL A 162 -17.44 0.81 -26.41
N VAL A 163 -16.34 0.08 -26.62
CA VAL A 163 -15.99 -0.53 -27.91
C VAL A 163 -17.04 -1.51 -28.40
N SER A 164 -17.58 -2.34 -27.49
CA SER A 164 -18.46 -3.46 -27.85
C SER A 164 -19.95 -3.09 -27.87
N ARG A 165 -20.37 -2.03 -27.15
CA ARG A 165 -21.79 -1.69 -26.96
C ARG A 165 -22.21 -0.34 -27.55
N THR A 166 -21.29 0.53 -27.95
CA THR A 166 -21.64 1.87 -28.46
C THR A 166 -21.33 2.05 -29.94
N VAL A 167 -22.05 2.99 -30.58
CA VAL A 167 -21.83 3.37 -31.98
C VAL A 167 -20.64 4.33 -32.18
N ARG A 168 -20.06 4.83 -31.08
CA ARG A 168 -18.92 5.77 -31.10
C ARG A 168 -17.73 5.18 -30.33
N PRO A 169 -17.01 4.20 -30.91
CA PRO A 169 -15.98 3.46 -30.19
C PRO A 169 -14.77 4.32 -29.79
N LEU A 170 -14.56 5.49 -30.41
CA LEU A 170 -13.45 6.40 -30.08
C LEU A 170 -13.51 6.94 -28.65
N PHE A 171 -14.68 6.99 -28.01
CA PHE A 171 -14.79 7.35 -26.59
C PHE A 171 -14.10 6.34 -25.66
N ALA A 172 -13.73 5.14 -26.15
CA ALA A 172 -12.96 4.18 -25.37
C ALA A 172 -11.54 4.68 -25.06
N LEU A 173 -10.99 5.64 -25.82
CA LEU A 173 -9.68 6.24 -25.57
C LEU A 173 -9.66 7.11 -24.29
N VAL A 174 -10.82 7.43 -23.72
CA VAL A 174 -10.89 8.06 -22.39
C VAL A 174 -10.31 7.14 -21.31
N ALA A 175 -10.44 5.82 -21.45
CA ALA A 175 -9.94 4.86 -20.46
C ALA A 175 -8.41 4.88 -20.28
N PRO A 176 -7.57 4.77 -21.33
CA PRO A 176 -6.12 4.87 -21.17
C PRO A 176 -5.67 6.27 -20.71
N VAL A 177 -6.35 7.34 -21.10
CA VAL A 177 -6.04 8.69 -20.57
C VAL A 177 -6.41 8.81 -19.09
N ALA A 178 -7.53 8.24 -18.66
CA ALA A 178 -7.85 8.15 -17.24
C ALA A 178 -6.79 7.34 -16.48
N MET A 179 -6.25 6.27 -17.06
CA MET A 179 -5.16 5.51 -16.45
C MET A 179 -3.89 6.35 -16.28
N LEU A 180 -3.54 7.18 -17.27
CA LEU A 180 -2.45 8.15 -17.16
C LEU A 180 -2.68 9.15 -16.00
N VAL A 181 -3.91 9.64 -15.82
CA VAL A 181 -4.26 10.51 -14.70
C VAL A 181 -4.12 9.78 -13.37
N VAL A 182 -4.60 8.54 -13.26
CA VAL A 182 -4.43 7.73 -12.04
C VAL A 182 -2.95 7.50 -11.76
N ALA A 183 -2.13 7.17 -12.76
CA ALA A 183 -0.69 7.01 -12.61
C ALA A 183 0.02 8.30 -12.20
N ALA A 184 -0.45 9.46 -12.68
CA ALA A 184 0.08 10.75 -12.26
C ALA A 184 -0.25 11.06 -10.78
N LEU A 185 -1.49 10.83 -10.35
CA LEU A 185 -1.96 11.12 -8.99
C LEU A 185 -1.34 10.22 -7.93
N PHE A 186 -1.14 8.94 -8.26
CA PHE A 186 -0.56 7.92 -7.37
C PHE A 186 0.94 7.70 -7.60
N GLY A 187 1.55 8.42 -8.55
CA GLY A 187 2.96 8.33 -8.88
C GLY A 187 3.87 9.15 -7.95
N THR A 188 5.15 9.26 -8.33
CA THR A 188 6.14 10.11 -7.67
C THR A 188 5.88 11.61 -7.90
N THR A 189 6.82 12.51 -7.56
CA THR A 189 6.83 13.93 -7.99
C THR A 189 7.71 14.18 -9.21
N ASP A 190 8.69 13.32 -9.51
CA ASP A 190 9.57 13.48 -10.69
C ASP A 190 9.13 12.62 -11.88
N PRO A 191 8.64 13.22 -12.99
CA PRO A 191 8.12 12.47 -14.12
C PRO A 191 9.23 11.64 -14.78
N HIS A 192 9.12 10.32 -14.69
CA HIS A 192 10.07 9.41 -15.34
C HIS A 192 9.55 9.02 -16.72
N LEU A 193 10.35 9.30 -17.76
CA LEU A 193 10.02 9.00 -19.17
C LEU A 193 8.58 9.43 -19.59
N PRO A 194 8.13 10.66 -19.29
CA PRO A 194 6.76 11.11 -19.58
C PRO A 194 6.44 11.08 -21.08
N LEU A 195 7.45 11.30 -21.92
CA LEU A 195 7.36 11.22 -23.38
C LEU A 195 7.11 9.80 -23.87
N VAL A 196 7.62 8.78 -23.17
CA VAL A 196 7.49 7.37 -23.59
C VAL A 196 6.08 6.86 -23.29
N SER A 197 5.58 7.03 -22.05
CA SER A 197 4.24 6.58 -21.67
C SER A 197 3.15 7.39 -22.37
N GLY A 198 3.28 8.72 -22.39
CA GLY A 198 2.37 9.61 -23.11
C GLY A 198 2.40 9.39 -24.63
N GLY A 199 3.60 9.28 -25.21
CA GLY A 199 3.80 9.01 -26.63
C GLY A 199 3.27 7.65 -27.06
N ALA A 200 3.47 6.60 -26.27
CA ALA A 200 2.93 5.26 -26.54
C ALA A 200 1.39 5.27 -26.54
N VAL A 201 0.76 5.95 -25.59
CA VAL A 201 -0.71 6.08 -25.54
C VAL A 201 -1.23 6.92 -26.72
N ALA A 202 -0.53 8.01 -27.08
CA ALA A 202 -0.92 8.87 -28.19
C ALA A 202 -0.82 8.16 -29.56
N LEU A 203 0.36 7.60 -29.88
CA LEU A 203 0.60 6.90 -31.14
C LEU A 203 -0.20 5.60 -31.22
N GLY A 204 -0.23 4.82 -30.13
CA GLY A 204 -1.04 3.61 -30.05
C GLY A 204 -2.53 3.91 -30.12
N GLY A 205 -2.99 5.01 -29.53
CA GLY A 205 -4.36 5.49 -29.61
C GLY A 205 -4.76 5.89 -31.04
N LEU A 206 -3.87 6.57 -31.78
CA LEU A 206 -4.06 6.91 -33.19
C LEU A 206 -4.12 5.65 -34.07
N LEU A 207 -3.19 4.71 -33.87
CA LEU A 207 -3.19 3.43 -34.56
C LEU A 207 -4.50 2.66 -34.30
N TRP A 208 -4.89 2.56 -33.02
CA TRP A 208 -6.12 1.91 -32.60
C TRP A 208 -7.35 2.59 -33.19
N ALA A 209 -7.42 3.93 -33.15
CA ALA A 209 -8.50 4.71 -33.75
C ALA A 209 -8.62 4.49 -35.27
N SER A 210 -7.50 4.33 -35.97
CA SER A 210 -7.47 3.98 -37.40
C SER A 210 -8.05 2.58 -37.64
N LEU A 211 -7.61 1.59 -36.87
CA LEU A 211 -8.05 0.19 -36.96
C LEU A 211 -9.54 0.01 -36.57
N VAL A 212 -10.05 0.83 -35.65
CA VAL A 212 -11.43 0.77 -35.15
C VAL A 212 -12.37 1.68 -35.94
N GLY A 213 -11.91 2.84 -36.42
CA GLY A 213 -12.69 3.80 -37.19
C GLY A 213 -13.04 3.33 -38.61
N THR A 214 -12.21 2.46 -39.19
CA THR A 214 -12.51 1.78 -40.46
C THR A 214 -13.75 0.86 -40.37
N ARG A 215 -14.20 0.49 -39.16
CA ARG A 215 -15.42 -0.33 -38.92
C ARG A 215 -16.71 0.34 -39.36
N GLY A 216 -16.78 1.67 -39.37
CA GLY A 216 -17.98 2.43 -39.76
C GLY A 216 -18.04 2.83 -41.25
N ARG A 217 -16.95 2.63 -42.00
CA ARG A 217 -16.78 3.21 -43.35
C ARG A 217 -17.05 2.25 -44.52
N ARG A 218 -17.38 0.98 -44.28
CA ARG A 218 -17.70 0.02 -45.37
C ARG A 218 -19.08 0.23 -46.03
N GLY A 219 -19.81 1.29 -45.67
CA GLY A 219 -21.14 1.58 -46.22
C GLY A 219 -21.22 2.72 -47.24
N HIS A 220 -20.31 3.70 -47.27
CA HIS A 220 -20.39 4.84 -48.20
C HIS A 220 -19.00 5.19 -48.74
N ARG A 221 -18.76 4.80 -49.98
CA ARG A 221 -17.63 5.21 -50.82
C ARG A 221 -17.91 6.65 -51.28
N ASN A 222 -17.54 7.64 -50.47
CA ASN A 222 -17.24 8.99 -50.96
C ASN A 222 -16.05 9.50 -50.17
N VAL A 223 -14.91 9.58 -50.86
CA VAL A 223 -13.63 10.05 -50.34
C VAL A 223 -13.64 11.58 -50.43
N GLY A 224 -14.28 12.21 -49.46
CA GLY A 224 -14.06 13.61 -49.12
C GLY A 224 -13.44 13.66 -47.73
N PHE A 225 -12.22 14.16 -47.61
CA PHE A 225 -11.61 14.50 -46.33
C PHE A 225 -12.35 15.72 -45.75
N ASP A 226 -13.53 15.49 -45.20
CA ASP A 226 -14.27 16.54 -44.49
C ASP A 226 -13.78 16.57 -43.03
N ALA A 227 -12.87 17.50 -42.76
CA ALA A 227 -12.18 17.70 -41.48
C ALA A 227 -13.07 18.25 -40.35
N ARG A 228 -14.40 18.30 -40.55
CA ARG A 228 -15.38 18.94 -39.64
C ARG A 228 -16.16 17.97 -38.75
N ARG A 229 -15.55 16.88 -38.26
CA ARG A 229 -16.22 15.91 -37.35
C ARG A 229 -15.42 15.67 -36.05
N PRO A 230 -16.11 15.36 -34.91
CA PRO A 230 -15.60 15.40 -33.51
C PRO A 230 -14.45 14.45 -33.16
N VAL A 231 -13.89 13.76 -34.15
CA VAL A 231 -12.69 12.92 -34.03
C VAL A 231 -11.47 13.77 -33.72
N SER A 232 -11.34 14.95 -34.33
CA SER A 232 -10.29 15.92 -34.02
C SER A 232 -10.46 16.48 -32.61
N GLY A 233 -11.67 16.81 -32.17
CA GLY A 233 -11.93 17.37 -30.85
C GLY A 233 -11.54 16.45 -29.70
N VAL A 234 -11.91 15.16 -29.75
CA VAL A 234 -11.55 14.20 -28.69
C VAL A 234 -10.06 13.83 -28.76
N LEU A 235 -9.46 13.66 -29.94
CA LEU A 235 -8.03 13.39 -30.07
C LEU A 235 -7.17 14.58 -29.64
N VAL A 236 -7.57 15.80 -29.99
CA VAL A 236 -6.92 17.04 -29.53
C VAL A 236 -7.12 17.17 -28.02
N LEU A 237 -8.33 17.00 -27.47
CA LEU A 237 -8.55 17.06 -26.02
C LEU A 237 -7.73 16.01 -25.24
N LEU A 238 -7.65 14.76 -25.73
CA LEU A 238 -6.85 13.71 -25.10
C LEU A 238 -5.35 13.99 -25.22
N ALA A 239 -4.90 14.52 -26.36
CA ALA A 239 -3.52 14.96 -26.54
C ALA A 239 -3.20 16.18 -25.67
N THR A 240 -4.14 17.13 -25.51
CA THR A 240 -3.99 18.34 -24.69
C THR A 240 -4.04 18.00 -23.20
N VAL A 241 -4.90 17.07 -22.75
CA VAL A 241 -4.94 16.62 -21.36
C VAL A 241 -3.71 15.77 -21.04
N GLY A 242 -3.31 14.86 -21.93
CA GLY A 242 -2.06 14.11 -21.78
C GLY A 242 -0.83 15.03 -21.74
N ALA A 243 -0.78 16.02 -22.64
CA ALA A 243 0.25 17.05 -22.65
C ALA A 243 0.20 17.94 -21.40
N ALA A 244 -0.96 18.43 -20.97
CA ALA A 244 -1.08 19.30 -19.81
C ALA A 244 -0.67 18.59 -18.50
N VAL A 245 -1.05 17.32 -18.34
CA VAL A 245 -0.75 16.53 -17.13
C VAL A 245 0.72 16.09 -17.08
N PHE A 246 1.34 15.75 -18.23
CA PHE A 246 2.72 15.20 -18.26
C PHE A 246 3.80 16.14 -18.79
N LEU A 247 3.47 17.07 -19.70
CA LEU A 247 4.39 18.12 -20.18
C LEU A 247 4.28 19.41 -19.37
N GLY A 248 3.18 19.64 -18.63
CA GLY A 248 3.00 20.82 -17.78
C GLY A 248 4.20 21.13 -16.87
N PRO A 249 4.74 20.14 -16.13
CA PRO A 249 5.94 20.33 -15.30
C PRO A 249 7.24 20.60 -16.08
N GLN A 250 7.31 20.23 -17.37
CA GLN A 250 8.49 20.50 -18.22
C GLN A 250 8.38 21.83 -18.98
N VAL A 251 7.16 22.32 -19.23
CA VAL A 251 6.90 23.61 -19.89
C VAL A 251 6.95 24.76 -18.88
N ALA A 252 6.74 24.48 -17.59
CA ALA A 252 6.95 25.42 -16.47
C ALA A 252 7.88 24.80 -15.41
N PRO A 253 9.22 24.94 -15.57
CA PRO A 253 10.18 24.49 -14.56
C PRO A 253 9.85 25.13 -13.21
N GLY A 254 9.63 24.31 -12.18
CA GLY A 254 9.35 24.77 -10.81
C GLY A 254 7.93 24.54 -10.29
N VAL A 255 6.99 24.03 -11.12
CA VAL A 255 5.69 23.56 -10.63
C VAL A 255 5.75 22.04 -10.43
N PRO A 256 5.90 21.53 -9.19
CA PRO A 256 5.90 20.09 -8.94
C PRO A 256 4.56 19.49 -9.37
N ARG A 257 4.57 18.27 -9.95
CA ARG A 257 3.31 17.59 -10.27
C ARG A 257 2.50 17.34 -9.01
N LEU A 258 1.18 17.41 -9.14
CA LEU A 258 0.26 17.08 -8.06
C LEU A 258 0.27 15.55 -7.84
N ALA A 259 1.02 15.10 -6.84
CA ALA A 259 0.95 13.74 -6.33
C ALA A 259 0.17 13.76 -5.01
N LEU A 260 -0.87 12.94 -4.85
CA LEU A 260 -1.74 12.96 -3.67
C LEU A 260 -0.96 12.70 -2.35
N ARG A 261 0.18 12.00 -2.46
CA ARG A 261 1.08 11.69 -1.34
C ARG A 261 1.73 12.91 -0.70
N THR A 262 1.87 14.04 -1.39
CA THR A 262 2.46 15.25 -0.80
C THR A 262 1.52 15.96 0.18
N SER A 263 0.22 15.62 0.16
CA SER A 263 -0.80 16.21 1.05
C SER A 263 -1.11 15.33 2.26
N VAL A 264 -0.50 14.15 2.36
CA VAL A 264 -0.73 13.18 3.44
C VAL A 264 0.58 12.95 4.16
N ASN A 265 0.78 13.66 5.28
CA ASN A 265 1.90 13.39 6.18
C ASN A 265 1.38 12.62 7.41
N PRO A 266 1.70 11.33 7.58
CA PRO A 266 1.30 10.60 8.77
C PRO A 266 2.04 11.19 9.99
N PRO A 267 1.35 11.58 11.07
CA PRO A 267 2.02 12.00 12.29
C PRO A 267 2.70 10.78 12.91
N PHE A 268 4.02 10.71 12.83
CA PHE A 268 4.82 9.76 13.59
C PHE A 268 5.94 10.51 14.28
N ASP A 269 5.98 10.39 15.61
CA ASP A 269 7.00 11.00 16.44
C ASP A 269 7.81 9.90 17.17
N PRO A 270 9.08 9.68 16.79
CA PRO A 270 9.95 8.71 17.44
C PRO A 270 10.28 9.07 18.88
N GLN A 271 10.13 10.33 19.30
CA GLN A 271 10.42 10.77 20.68
C GLN A 271 9.38 10.28 21.69
N THR A 272 8.24 9.76 21.22
CA THR A 272 7.27 9.06 22.08
C THR A 272 7.80 7.74 22.64
N TYR A 273 8.87 7.19 22.04
CA TYR A 273 9.53 5.97 22.50
C TYR A 273 10.77 6.30 23.35
N PRO A 274 11.06 5.48 24.38
CA PRO A 274 12.27 5.67 25.19
C PRO A 274 13.53 5.60 24.34
N SER A 275 14.50 6.47 24.64
CA SER A 275 15.81 6.39 24.00
C SER A 275 16.48 5.04 24.30
N PRO A 276 16.97 4.33 23.28
CA PRO A 276 17.63 3.05 23.49
C PRO A 276 18.94 3.21 24.27
N LEU A 277 19.63 4.36 24.19
CA LEU A 277 20.86 4.61 24.95
C LEU A 277 20.61 4.63 26.46
N SER A 278 19.49 5.19 26.91
CA SER A 278 19.10 5.15 28.32
C SER A 278 18.83 3.72 28.82
N GLY A 279 18.61 2.77 27.89
CA GLY A 279 18.48 1.34 28.18
C GLY A 279 19.78 0.55 28.05
N PHE A 280 20.92 1.19 27.73
CA PHE A 280 22.20 0.53 27.46
C PHE A 280 22.61 -0.45 28.57
N ARG A 281 22.52 -0.02 29.83
CA ARG A 281 22.94 -0.85 30.96
C ARG A 281 22.08 -2.07 31.20
N ASN A 282 20.87 -2.17 30.64
CA ASN A 282 20.06 -3.38 30.76
C ASN A 282 20.73 -4.60 30.11
N PHE A 283 21.60 -4.39 29.11
CA PHE A 283 22.33 -5.45 28.43
C PHE A 283 23.59 -5.91 29.17
N VAL A 284 24.18 -5.03 30.00
CA VAL A 284 25.48 -5.26 30.66
C VAL A 284 25.42 -5.20 32.20
N ALA A 285 24.24 -5.04 32.79
CA ALA A 285 24.03 -4.89 34.24
C ALA A 285 24.57 -6.06 35.08
N SER A 286 24.68 -7.26 34.50
CA SER A 286 25.22 -8.44 35.16
C SER A 286 25.85 -9.38 34.14
N ASP A 287 26.68 -10.33 34.60
CA ASP A 287 27.24 -11.36 33.72
C ASP A 287 26.15 -12.25 33.09
N ALA A 288 25.02 -12.44 33.79
CA ALA A 288 23.86 -13.12 33.22
C ALA A 288 23.25 -12.32 32.06
N ALA A 289 23.08 -11.00 32.22
CA ALA A 289 22.56 -10.13 31.17
C ALA A 289 23.47 -10.12 29.92
N LYS A 290 24.79 -10.11 30.12
CA LYS A 290 25.77 -10.16 29.03
C LYS A 290 25.65 -11.44 28.19
N GLN A 291 25.28 -12.57 28.80
CA GLN A 291 25.15 -13.86 28.12
C GLN A 291 23.77 -14.10 27.49
N VAL A 292 22.80 -13.21 27.70
CA VAL A 292 21.48 -13.34 27.08
C VAL A 292 21.61 -13.23 25.56
N ARG A 293 21.15 -14.26 24.85
CA ARG A 293 21.07 -14.29 23.39
C ARG A 293 19.90 -13.43 22.92
N LEU A 294 20.20 -12.31 22.27
CA LEU A 294 19.20 -11.33 21.86
C LEU A 294 18.59 -11.69 20.51
N PHE A 295 19.44 -11.96 19.52
CA PHE A 295 19.03 -12.36 18.19
C PHE A 295 20.19 -13.01 17.44
N THR A 296 19.86 -13.75 16.39
CA THR A 296 20.83 -14.38 15.50
C THR A 296 20.75 -13.74 14.12
N VAL A 297 21.91 -13.37 13.56
CA VAL A 297 22.00 -12.75 12.23
C VAL A 297 22.86 -13.59 11.28
N THR A 298 22.48 -13.62 10.00
CA THR A 298 23.22 -14.32 8.94
C THR A 298 23.47 -13.37 7.77
N GLY A 299 24.58 -13.56 7.04
CA GLY A 299 24.85 -12.83 5.79
C GLY A 299 25.45 -11.44 5.97
N LEU A 300 26.04 -11.16 7.15
CA LEU A 300 26.81 -9.94 7.39
C LEU A 300 28.31 -10.15 7.10
N PRO A 301 29.01 -9.12 6.59
CA PRO A 301 30.48 -9.11 6.54
C PRO A 301 31.09 -9.06 7.94
N ASP A 302 32.33 -9.52 8.06
CA ASP A 302 33.08 -9.51 9.32
C ASP A 302 33.23 -8.10 9.88
N SER A 303 33.18 -7.97 11.21
CA SER A 303 33.33 -6.69 11.94
C SER A 303 32.28 -5.63 11.58
N THR A 304 31.08 -6.04 11.15
CA THR A 304 30.00 -5.10 10.84
C THR A 304 29.26 -4.69 12.10
N HIS A 305 29.11 -3.38 12.31
CA HIS A 305 28.24 -2.84 13.35
C HIS A 305 26.76 -3.01 12.96
N ILE A 306 25.99 -3.59 13.86
CA ILE A 306 24.54 -3.64 13.77
C ILE A 306 24.02 -2.40 14.48
N ARG A 307 23.51 -1.43 13.72
CA ARG A 307 22.89 -0.22 14.24
C ARG A 307 21.51 -0.56 14.78
N LEU A 308 21.23 -0.08 15.99
CA LEU A 308 19.91 -0.12 16.59
C LEU A 308 19.22 1.24 16.51
N ALA A 309 19.94 2.31 16.84
CA ALA A 309 19.46 3.68 16.72
C ALA A 309 20.60 4.67 16.49
N ALA A 310 20.31 5.72 15.74
CA ALA A 310 21.14 6.91 15.58
C ALA A 310 20.44 8.08 16.27
N LEU A 311 21.13 8.70 17.22
CA LEU A 311 20.64 9.68 18.18
C LEU A 311 21.24 11.03 17.82
N ASP A 312 20.42 11.82 17.14
CA ASP A 312 20.81 13.07 16.51
C ASP A 312 20.54 14.30 17.39
N SER A 313 19.75 14.14 18.46
CA SER A 313 19.34 15.22 19.36
C SER A 313 19.74 14.96 20.81
N TYR A 314 20.00 16.03 21.55
CA TYR A 314 20.34 15.98 22.97
C TYR A 314 19.69 17.14 23.73
N ASP A 315 18.94 16.83 24.78
CA ASP A 315 18.17 17.80 25.59
C ASP A 315 18.88 18.22 26.90
N GLY A 316 20.11 17.75 27.13
CA GLY A 316 20.85 17.94 28.39
C GLY A 316 20.73 16.78 29.38
N VAL A 317 19.81 15.86 29.15
CA VAL A 317 19.60 14.65 29.97
C VAL A 317 19.74 13.40 29.11
N ASN A 318 19.07 13.36 27.94
CA ASN A 318 19.01 12.22 27.06
C ASN A 318 19.36 12.52 25.62
N PHE A 319 20.14 11.62 25.01
CA PHE A 319 20.25 11.53 23.56
C PHE A 319 19.01 10.85 23.00
N SER A 320 18.40 11.41 21.96
CA SER A 320 17.16 10.90 21.38
C SER A 320 17.19 10.95 19.84
N VAL A 321 16.24 10.21 19.25
CA VAL A 321 15.98 10.24 17.81
C VAL A 321 15.07 11.45 17.52
N THR A 322 15.38 12.22 16.49
CA THR A 322 14.53 13.35 16.05
C THR A 322 13.89 13.10 14.68
N THR A 323 12.84 13.86 14.36
CA THR A 323 12.26 13.97 13.02
C THR A 323 12.81 15.14 12.21
N ASP A 324 13.58 16.03 12.83
CA ASP A 324 14.12 17.23 12.18
C ASP A 324 15.12 16.88 11.07
N THR A 325 15.83 15.76 11.24
CA THR A 325 16.86 15.24 10.33
C THR A 325 16.30 14.26 9.31
N GLY A 326 15.05 13.83 9.46
CA GLY A 326 14.39 12.90 8.56
C GLY A 326 13.05 12.40 9.06
N THR A 327 12.16 12.10 8.12
CA THR A 327 10.83 11.57 8.42
C THR A 327 10.86 10.05 8.44
N TYR A 328 10.35 9.46 9.51
CA TYR A 328 10.07 8.03 9.59
C TYR A 328 8.82 7.73 8.79
N THR A 329 9.01 7.09 7.64
CA THR A 329 7.91 6.75 6.73
C THR A 329 7.72 5.25 6.70
N ARG A 330 6.50 4.82 6.42
CA ARG A 330 6.24 3.41 6.18
C ARG A 330 6.94 3.01 4.88
N VAL A 331 7.68 1.90 4.86
CA VAL A 331 8.38 1.42 3.66
C VAL A 331 7.78 0.11 3.15
N GLY A 332 7.92 -0.13 1.85
CA GLY A 332 7.54 -1.38 1.22
C GLY A 332 8.56 -2.49 1.47
N ASP A 333 8.54 -3.51 0.61
CA ASP A 333 9.59 -4.53 0.52
C ASP A 333 10.88 -4.01 -0.12
N GLU A 334 10.83 -2.84 -0.79
CA GLU A 334 11.98 -2.14 -1.36
C GLU A 334 12.12 -0.73 -0.76
N VAL A 335 13.36 -0.28 -0.60
CA VAL A 335 13.71 1.07 -0.14
C VAL A 335 14.69 1.67 -1.15
N ALA A 336 14.36 2.86 -1.67
CA ALA A 336 15.30 3.59 -2.54
C ALA A 336 16.46 4.10 -1.70
N GLU A 337 17.65 3.58 -1.96
CA GLU A 337 18.89 3.98 -1.33
C GLU A 337 20.00 4.06 -2.38
N SER A 338 20.83 5.09 -2.30
CA SER A 338 21.93 5.37 -3.25
C SER A 338 23.31 5.36 -2.58
N ALA A 339 23.39 4.92 -1.32
CA ALA A 339 24.64 4.76 -0.59
C ALA A 339 25.65 3.87 -1.35
N ALA A 340 26.91 4.27 -1.35
CA ALA A 340 28.01 3.46 -1.88
C ALA A 340 28.47 2.44 -0.83
N GLY A 341 28.73 1.20 -1.25
CA GLY A 341 29.21 0.15 -0.34
C GLY A 341 29.01 -1.26 -0.89
N VAL A 342 29.17 -2.24 0.00
CA VAL A 342 28.96 -3.65 -0.32
C VAL A 342 27.49 -4.01 -0.10
N SER A 343 26.83 -4.51 -1.14
CA SER A 343 25.46 -5.03 -1.01
C SER A 343 25.48 -6.35 -0.26
N VAL A 344 24.71 -6.42 0.82
CA VAL A 344 24.58 -7.60 1.70
C VAL A 344 23.12 -8.01 1.78
N SER A 345 22.89 -9.31 1.90
CA SER A 345 21.56 -9.88 2.11
C SER A 345 21.62 -10.87 3.26
N GLY A 346 20.72 -10.71 4.21
CA GLY A 346 20.74 -11.49 5.43
C GLY A 346 19.37 -11.78 6.01
N ARG A 347 19.39 -12.46 7.16
CA ARG A 347 18.20 -12.74 7.96
C ARG A 347 18.55 -12.51 9.42
N VAL A 348 17.61 -11.91 10.14
CA VAL A 348 17.63 -11.76 11.59
C VAL A 348 16.50 -12.61 12.17
N SER A 349 16.83 -13.41 13.19
CA SER A 349 15.88 -14.17 14.00
C SER A 349 15.94 -13.64 15.42
N ILE A 350 14.80 -13.20 15.94
CA ILE A 350 14.69 -12.61 17.28
C ILE A 350 14.59 -13.72 18.32
N ASP A 351 15.56 -13.74 19.24
CA ASP A 351 15.60 -14.66 20.39
C ASP A 351 14.99 -13.94 21.60
N ALA A 352 15.79 -13.33 22.48
CA ALA A 352 15.28 -12.62 23.66
C ALA A 352 15.08 -11.10 23.47
N TYR A 353 15.49 -10.52 22.33
CA TYR A 353 15.38 -9.08 22.10
C TYR A 353 13.91 -8.62 22.08
N GLN A 354 13.64 -7.53 22.79
CA GLN A 354 12.34 -6.87 22.85
C GLN A 354 12.55 -5.37 22.73
N GLY A 355 11.87 -4.75 21.77
CA GLY A 355 12.02 -3.32 21.52
C GLY A 355 11.36 -2.89 20.24
N VAL A 356 11.18 -1.57 20.11
CA VAL A 356 10.64 -0.95 18.89
C VAL A 356 11.71 -0.69 17.84
N TYR A 357 12.97 -0.60 18.24
CA TYR A 357 14.07 -0.39 17.30
C TYR A 357 14.43 -1.70 16.61
N VAL A 358 14.52 -1.66 15.29
CA VAL A 358 14.81 -2.84 14.47
C VAL A 358 16.33 -2.91 14.24
N PRO A 359 17.01 -4.00 14.64
CA PRO A 359 18.43 -4.16 14.37
C PRO A 359 18.70 -4.21 12.86
N GLY A 360 19.55 -3.31 12.36
CA GLY A 360 19.90 -3.21 10.95
C GLY A 360 21.39 -3.00 10.74
N ALA A 361 21.91 -3.38 9.58
CA ALA A 361 23.30 -3.15 9.20
C ALA A 361 23.35 -2.28 7.94
N GLY A 362 24.16 -1.22 7.98
CA GLY A 362 24.29 -0.29 6.85
C GLY A 362 22.99 0.45 6.53
N TYR A 363 22.76 0.70 5.24
CA TYR A 363 21.57 1.35 4.73
C TYR A 363 20.64 0.33 4.08
N LEU A 364 19.41 0.24 4.58
CA LEU A 364 18.41 -0.73 4.11
C LEU A 364 17.99 -0.44 2.67
N THR A 365 18.03 -1.46 1.82
CA THR A 365 17.48 -1.45 0.44
C THR A 365 16.23 -2.32 0.31
N GLY A 366 15.96 -3.20 1.28
CA GLY A 366 14.75 -4.01 1.32
C GLY A 366 14.59 -4.75 2.64
N ILE A 367 13.34 -5.04 3.01
CA ILE A 367 13.00 -5.77 4.24
C ILE A 367 11.76 -6.63 4.04
N THR A 368 11.78 -7.85 4.59
CA THR A 368 10.67 -8.80 4.48
C THR A 368 10.48 -9.52 5.82
N PHE A 369 9.35 -9.26 6.48
CA PHE A 369 9.02 -9.93 7.74
C PHE A 369 8.47 -11.34 7.49
N GLY A 370 8.82 -12.27 8.37
CA GLY A 370 8.38 -13.66 8.37
C GLY A 370 7.59 -14.04 9.62
N GLY A 371 7.03 -15.24 9.62
CA GLY A 371 6.27 -15.77 10.76
C GLY A 371 4.80 -15.33 10.81
N SER A 372 4.12 -15.65 11.91
CA SER A 372 2.69 -15.41 12.09
C SER A 372 2.31 -13.94 12.21
N ARG A 373 3.26 -13.09 12.66
CA ARG A 373 3.09 -11.63 12.82
C ARG A 373 3.54 -10.81 11.61
N ALA A 374 4.04 -11.45 10.54
CA ALA A 374 4.64 -10.79 9.38
C ALA A 374 3.79 -9.65 8.78
N ALA A 375 2.49 -9.88 8.59
CA ALA A 375 1.58 -8.89 8.03
C ALA A 375 1.45 -7.65 8.91
N ARG A 376 1.38 -7.84 10.23
CA ARG A 376 1.31 -6.73 11.20
C ARG A 376 2.61 -5.93 11.22
N LEU A 377 3.75 -6.60 11.31
CA LEU A 377 5.07 -5.95 11.32
C LEU A 377 5.31 -5.17 10.02
N THR A 378 4.89 -5.70 8.87
CA THR A 378 4.99 -4.99 7.58
C THR A 378 4.08 -3.75 7.50
N ASP A 379 2.97 -3.74 8.24
CA ASP A 379 2.07 -2.58 8.31
C ASP A 379 2.59 -1.50 9.28
N ASP A 380 3.27 -1.92 10.36
CA ASP A 380 3.69 -1.06 11.48
C ASP A 380 5.17 -0.61 11.41
N PHE A 381 5.97 -1.19 10.51
CA PHE A 381 7.37 -0.83 10.28
C PHE A 381 7.53 0.52 9.60
N ARG A 382 8.42 1.35 10.14
CA ARG A 382 8.81 2.65 9.62
C ARG A 382 10.32 2.75 9.53
N TYR A 383 10.82 3.44 8.52
CA TYR A 383 12.25 3.62 8.31
C TYR A 383 12.55 5.07 7.97
N ALA A 384 13.64 5.59 8.53
CA ALA A 384 14.20 6.88 8.18
C ALA A 384 15.50 6.65 7.38
N THR A 385 15.52 7.09 6.12
CA THR A 385 16.67 6.92 5.22
C THR A 385 17.87 7.77 5.64
N SER A 386 17.66 8.95 6.22
CA SER A 386 18.74 9.84 6.67
C SER A 386 19.53 9.29 7.85
N SER A 387 18.85 8.65 8.81
CA SER A 387 19.46 8.03 9.99
C SER A 387 19.79 6.55 9.79
N ALA A 388 19.20 5.93 8.76
CA ALA A 388 19.21 4.49 8.54
C ALA A 388 18.79 3.70 9.78
N VAL A 389 17.67 4.12 10.37
CA VAL A 389 17.05 3.51 11.57
C VAL A 389 15.65 3.01 11.23
N GLY A 390 15.37 1.76 11.61
CA GLY A 390 14.05 1.16 11.52
C GLY A 390 13.33 1.15 12.87
N ILE A 391 12.05 1.52 12.88
CA ILE A 391 11.18 1.45 14.05
C ILE A 391 9.94 0.60 13.72
N GLU A 392 9.71 -0.42 14.52
CA GLU A 392 8.55 -1.29 14.52
C GLU A 392 7.63 -0.92 15.68
N THR A 393 6.51 -0.24 15.37
CA THR A 393 5.61 0.30 16.41
C THR A 393 4.86 -0.79 17.19
N ALA A 394 4.69 -1.99 16.64
CA ALA A 394 4.13 -3.13 17.37
C ALA A 394 5.14 -3.80 18.33
N GLY A 395 6.43 -3.45 18.23
CA GLY A 395 7.53 -4.05 18.96
C GLY A 395 7.90 -5.46 18.47
N LEU A 396 9.20 -5.69 18.34
CA LEU A 396 9.77 -7.02 18.09
C LEU A 396 9.66 -7.89 19.35
N GLN A 397 9.38 -9.18 19.14
CA GLN A 397 9.21 -10.17 20.21
C GLN A 397 9.93 -11.48 19.86
N PRO A 398 10.20 -12.33 20.87
CA PRO A 398 10.76 -13.67 20.64
C PRO A 398 10.00 -14.46 19.59
N GLY A 399 10.73 -15.02 18.61
CA GLY A 399 10.17 -15.80 17.50
C GLY A 399 9.82 -15.00 16.24
N ASP A 400 9.90 -13.67 16.27
CA ASP A 400 9.84 -12.86 15.05
C ASP A 400 11.11 -13.08 14.21
N SER A 401 10.99 -12.95 12.89
CA SER A 401 12.14 -12.98 11.98
C SER A 401 11.91 -12.08 10.79
N PHE A 402 13.00 -11.55 10.23
CA PHE A 402 12.94 -10.75 9.01
C PHE A 402 14.19 -10.98 8.14
N GLY A 403 13.99 -11.01 6.83
CA GLY A 403 15.05 -10.90 5.84
C GLY A 403 15.31 -9.44 5.51
N PHE A 404 16.57 -9.07 5.28
CA PHE A 404 16.95 -7.72 4.90
C PHE A 404 17.93 -7.74 3.72
N GLN A 405 17.87 -6.68 2.92
CA GLN A 405 18.90 -6.30 1.97
C GLN A 405 19.39 -4.91 2.37
N ALA A 406 20.71 -4.73 2.36
CA ALA A 406 21.30 -3.47 2.74
C ALA A 406 22.60 -3.21 1.98
N VAL A 407 23.04 -1.95 1.97
CA VAL A 407 24.37 -1.55 1.55
C VAL A 407 25.17 -1.15 2.77
N VAL A 408 26.25 -1.88 3.04
CA VAL A 408 27.18 -1.57 4.14
C VAL A 408 28.33 -0.73 3.57
N PRO A 409 28.48 0.54 4.00
CA PRO A 409 29.62 1.35 3.60
C PRO A 409 30.92 0.73 4.11
N GLY A 410 31.96 0.72 3.29
CA GLY A 410 33.31 0.44 3.77
C GLY A 410 33.84 1.62 4.59
N GLN A 411 34.69 1.36 5.58
CA GLN A 411 35.40 2.42 6.28
C GLN A 411 36.47 3.01 5.33
N PRO A 412 36.40 4.31 5.00
CA PRO A 412 37.40 4.94 4.14
C PRO A 412 38.77 4.93 4.81
N ALA A 413 39.84 4.87 4.01
CA ALA A 413 41.20 4.96 4.54
C ALA A 413 41.48 6.34 5.15
N ASP A 414 42.22 6.37 6.26
CA ASP A 414 42.60 7.59 6.98
C ASP A 414 43.22 8.66 6.07
N THR A 415 43.98 8.26 5.05
CA THR A 415 44.59 9.18 4.08
C THR A 415 43.57 9.94 3.25
N VAL A 416 42.43 9.32 2.94
CA VAL A 416 41.31 9.98 2.25
C VAL A 416 40.60 10.93 3.20
N LEU A 417 40.32 10.46 4.43
CA LEU A 417 39.62 11.23 5.45
C LEU A 417 40.39 12.45 5.96
N ALA A 418 41.72 12.39 5.99
CA ALA A 418 42.57 13.52 6.34
C ALA A 418 42.34 14.75 5.44
N SER A 419 41.91 14.53 4.19
CA SER A 419 41.59 15.59 3.23
C SER A 419 40.08 15.84 3.07
N ALA A 420 39.24 15.07 3.75
CA ALA A 420 37.79 15.14 3.60
C ALA A 420 37.20 16.36 4.34
N VAL A 421 36.18 16.94 3.73
CA VAL A 421 35.42 18.06 4.29
C VAL A 421 34.20 17.51 5.02
N VAL A 422 33.94 18.00 6.23
CA VAL A 422 32.75 17.62 6.99
C VAL A 422 31.50 18.19 6.34
N ASP A 423 30.46 17.37 6.24
CA ASP A 423 29.17 17.78 5.70
C ASP A 423 28.35 18.52 6.76
N THR A 424 28.28 19.85 6.63
CA THR A 424 27.48 20.71 7.50
C THR A 424 26.05 20.91 7.01
N GLY A 425 25.70 20.37 5.83
CA GLY A 425 24.36 20.43 5.23
C GLY A 425 23.37 19.38 5.75
N THR A 426 23.73 18.64 6.80
CA THR A 426 22.92 17.53 7.35
C THR A 426 21.66 17.96 8.08
N GLY A 427 21.54 19.23 8.47
CA GLY A 427 20.40 19.73 9.24
C GLY A 427 20.33 19.20 10.68
N LEU A 428 21.43 18.63 11.20
CA LEU A 428 21.51 18.17 12.59
C LEU A 428 21.27 19.34 13.56
N PRO A 429 20.44 19.16 14.60
CA PRO A 429 20.25 20.18 15.63
C PRO A 429 21.54 20.37 16.42
N VAL A 430 21.87 21.61 16.73
CA VAL A 430 22.98 21.93 17.66
C VAL A 430 22.46 21.76 19.09
N PRO A 431 23.18 21.05 19.97
CA PRO A 431 22.75 20.86 21.36
C PRO A 431 22.60 22.21 22.06
N THR A 432 21.55 22.34 22.88
CA THR A 432 21.23 23.59 23.60
C THR A 432 22.27 23.95 24.66
N ALA A 433 22.95 22.94 25.22
CA ALA A 433 23.98 23.12 26.23
C ALA A 433 25.14 22.16 26.00
N ILE A 434 26.36 22.72 25.98
CA ILE A 434 27.62 21.97 25.92
C ILE A 434 28.40 22.32 27.20
N PRO A 435 28.80 21.34 28.03
CA PRO A 435 29.59 21.61 29.23
C PRO A 435 30.94 22.26 28.90
N ASP A 436 31.40 23.20 29.73
CA ASP A 436 32.74 23.76 29.59
C ASP A 436 33.82 22.67 29.72
N ALA A 437 33.57 21.62 30.52
CA ALA A 437 34.43 20.45 30.62
C ALA A 437 34.67 19.76 29.26
N ALA A 438 33.64 19.69 28.40
CA ALA A 438 33.77 19.13 27.05
C ALA A 438 34.63 20.04 26.15
N ARG A 439 34.51 21.37 26.28
CA ARG A 439 35.38 22.32 25.56
C ARG A 439 36.83 22.19 26.01
N THR A 440 37.07 22.12 27.32
CA THR A 440 38.41 21.93 27.89
C THR A 440 39.03 20.60 27.47
N ALA A 441 38.26 19.51 27.49
CA ALA A 441 38.72 18.20 27.02
C ALA A 441 39.00 18.19 25.51
N ALA A 442 38.16 18.83 24.70
CA ALA A 442 38.40 18.97 23.26
C ALA A 442 39.71 19.71 22.98
N THR A 443 39.98 20.83 23.68
CA THR A 443 41.27 21.53 23.57
C THR A 443 42.43 20.64 24.05
N LYS A 444 42.30 19.98 25.21
CA LYS A 444 43.34 19.07 25.75
C LYS A 444 43.80 18.03 24.73
N TYR A 445 42.87 17.42 23.99
CA TYR A 445 43.19 16.32 23.08
C TYR A 445 43.45 16.75 21.63
N ALA A 446 42.90 17.89 21.16
CA ALA A 446 42.91 18.23 19.74
C ALA A 446 43.55 19.60 19.39
N ASP A 447 44.10 20.35 20.36
CA ASP A 447 44.71 21.66 20.09
C ASP A 447 45.94 21.58 19.16
N ALA A 448 46.67 20.47 19.21
CA ALA A 448 47.87 20.26 18.40
C ALA A 448 47.58 19.86 16.94
N VAL A 449 46.32 19.63 16.56
CA VAL A 449 45.94 19.11 15.23
C VAL A 449 44.92 20.00 14.52
N ASN A 450 45.04 20.05 13.20
CA ASN A 450 44.14 20.81 12.34
C ASN A 450 43.35 19.90 11.41
N GLY A 451 42.14 20.32 11.05
CA GLY A 451 41.20 19.55 10.23
C GLY A 451 40.24 18.72 11.07
N ALA A 452 38.99 18.62 10.62
CA ALA A 452 37.93 18.02 11.42
C ALA A 452 38.14 16.51 11.66
N TYR A 453 38.64 15.77 10.67
CA TYR A 453 39.00 14.36 10.84
C TYR A 453 40.11 14.18 11.89
N ALA A 454 41.22 14.91 11.76
CA ALA A 454 42.33 14.81 12.69
C ALA A 454 41.93 15.19 14.12
N LYS A 455 41.09 16.22 14.28
CA LYS A 455 40.50 16.59 15.56
C LYS A 455 39.63 15.47 16.14
N ALA A 456 38.73 14.88 15.34
CA ALA A 456 37.86 13.79 15.78
C ALA A 456 38.66 12.55 16.20
N ASP A 457 39.63 12.16 15.39
CA ASP A 457 40.53 11.03 15.67
C ASP A 457 41.38 11.28 16.94
N ALA A 458 41.95 12.47 17.10
CA ALA A 458 42.74 12.83 18.28
C ALA A 458 41.89 12.83 19.57
N MET A 459 40.69 13.38 19.53
CA MET A 459 39.74 13.32 20.65
C MET A 459 39.34 11.89 21.01
N THR A 460 39.08 11.06 20.00
CA THR A 460 38.73 9.65 20.16
C THR A 460 39.87 8.88 20.84
N LYS A 461 41.09 9.02 20.33
CA LYS A 461 42.30 8.39 20.89
C LYS A 461 42.60 8.90 22.30
N GLY A 462 42.39 10.19 22.55
CA GLY A 462 42.58 10.82 23.85
C GLY A 462 41.70 10.23 24.94
N LEU A 463 40.38 10.18 24.69
CA LEU A 463 39.42 9.52 25.60
C LEU A 463 39.72 8.05 25.79
N LYS A 464 40.02 7.34 24.69
CA LYS A 464 40.33 5.90 24.73
C LYS A 464 41.57 5.60 25.59
N ALA A 465 42.58 6.47 25.55
CA ALA A 465 43.81 6.31 26.31
C ALA A 465 43.69 6.73 27.79
N ALA A 466 42.86 7.74 28.09
CA ALA A 466 42.66 8.23 29.46
C ALA A 466 41.59 7.45 30.24
N GLY A 467 40.67 6.80 29.53
CA GLY A 467 39.49 6.17 30.11
C GLY A 467 39.70 4.77 30.70
N HIS A 468 38.83 4.42 31.64
CA HIS A 468 38.68 3.09 32.22
C HIS A 468 37.24 2.60 32.05
N LEU A 469 37.09 1.41 31.48
CA LEU A 469 35.78 0.81 31.25
C LEU A 469 35.17 0.27 32.55
N SER A 470 33.93 0.67 32.85
CA SER A 470 33.15 0.25 34.02
C SER A 470 31.66 0.36 33.73
N HIS A 471 30.92 -0.74 33.90
CA HIS A 471 29.47 -0.78 33.74
C HIS A 471 28.71 -0.47 35.04
N GLY A 472 29.44 -0.21 36.13
CA GLY A 472 28.86 0.12 37.43
C GLY A 472 28.41 -1.09 38.23
N SER A 473 28.90 -2.29 37.91
CA SER A 473 28.58 -3.48 38.70
C SER A 473 29.29 -3.43 40.05
N ALA A 474 28.65 -3.91 41.13
CA ALA A 474 29.25 -3.89 42.47
C ALA A 474 30.53 -4.74 42.59
N ALA A 475 30.80 -5.62 41.61
CA ALA A 475 32.00 -6.43 41.54
C ALA A 475 33.19 -5.70 40.88
N GLU A 476 32.96 -4.56 40.22
CA GLU A 476 34.02 -3.78 39.58
C GLU A 476 34.78 -2.91 40.59
N ALA A 477 36.09 -2.77 40.39
CA ALA A 477 36.97 -2.03 41.29
C ALA A 477 36.67 -0.52 41.32
N LEU A 478 36.17 0.03 40.21
CA LEU A 478 35.79 1.43 40.06
C LEU A 478 34.37 1.49 39.47
N PRO A 479 33.31 1.51 40.29
CA PRO A 479 31.94 1.53 39.76
C PRO A 479 31.58 2.90 39.16
N SER A 480 31.05 2.91 37.94
CA SER A 480 30.45 4.10 37.33
C SER A 480 28.93 4.20 37.59
N ALA A 481 28.42 5.41 37.81
CA ALA A 481 26.98 5.67 37.88
C ALA A 481 26.34 5.69 36.49
N SER A 482 25.07 5.30 36.37
CA SER A 482 24.37 5.20 35.08
C SER A 482 23.97 6.54 34.50
N GLY A 483 23.75 6.57 33.18
CA GLY A 483 23.23 7.72 32.46
C GLY A 483 24.29 8.65 31.88
N HIS A 484 23.82 9.52 31.00
CA HIS A 484 24.61 10.46 30.19
C HIS A 484 24.10 11.90 30.27
N GLY A 485 23.50 12.29 31.39
CA GLY A 485 23.13 13.68 31.65
C GLY A 485 24.36 14.60 31.76
N LEU A 486 24.16 15.91 31.62
CA LEU A 486 25.25 16.89 31.63
C LEU A 486 26.15 16.81 32.88
N ASP A 487 25.58 16.53 34.05
CA ASP A 487 26.32 16.34 35.30
C ASP A 487 27.24 15.12 35.24
N ARG A 488 26.76 14.01 34.66
CA ARG A 488 27.54 12.78 34.44
C ARG A 488 28.66 12.99 33.46
N LEU A 489 28.39 13.62 32.31
CA LEU A 489 29.40 13.88 31.30
C LEU A 489 30.46 14.87 31.81
N THR A 490 30.04 15.90 32.55
CA THR A 490 30.98 16.83 33.20
C THR A 490 31.88 16.06 34.17
N LYS A 491 31.30 15.25 35.04
CA LYS A 491 32.07 14.47 36.01
C LYS A 491 33.07 13.52 35.34
N LEU A 492 32.64 12.77 34.32
CA LEU A 492 33.53 11.88 33.56
C LEU A 492 34.76 12.63 33.05
N LEU A 493 34.58 13.82 32.49
CA LEU A 493 35.63 14.61 31.85
C LEU A 493 36.52 15.40 32.84
N THR A 494 36.05 15.63 34.06
CA THR A 494 36.79 16.39 35.08
C THR A 494 37.45 15.52 36.14
N ASP A 495 36.96 14.29 36.34
CA ASP A 495 37.52 13.39 37.33
C ASP A 495 38.97 13.00 36.96
N PRO A 496 39.86 12.77 37.95
CA PRO A 496 41.25 12.38 37.67
C PRO A 496 41.38 11.05 36.90
N GLN A 497 40.35 10.22 36.98
CA GLN A 497 40.20 9.00 36.21
C GLN A 497 38.85 9.03 35.50
N GLU A 498 38.87 8.98 34.17
CA GLU A 498 37.67 8.97 33.34
C GLU A 498 37.08 7.55 33.38
N VAL A 499 36.19 7.27 34.34
CA VAL A 499 35.61 5.93 34.54
C VAL A 499 34.17 5.89 34.04
N GLY A 500 33.87 5.01 33.09
CA GLY A 500 32.53 4.89 32.52
C GLY A 500 32.36 3.75 31.53
N ASP A 501 31.20 3.67 30.89
CA ASP A 501 30.89 2.75 29.81
C ASP A 501 30.53 3.50 28.52
N GLN A 502 30.16 2.76 27.48
CA GLN A 502 29.84 3.34 26.17
C GLN A 502 28.63 4.29 26.24
N GLU A 503 27.73 4.10 27.22
CA GLU A 503 26.67 5.06 27.56
C GLU A 503 27.24 6.46 27.86
N GLN A 504 28.49 6.55 28.34
CA GLN A 504 29.11 7.82 28.77
C GLN A 504 30.20 8.30 27.81
N PHE A 505 31.08 7.41 27.34
CA PHE A 505 32.19 7.79 26.46
C PHE A 505 31.71 8.30 25.09
N ALA A 506 30.68 7.68 24.49
CA ALA A 506 30.16 8.13 23.19
C ALA A 506 29.50 9.52 23.29
N PRO A 507 28.57 9.77 24.24
CA PRO A 507 28.10 11.13 24.55
C PRO A 507 29.19 12.15 24.87
N ALA A 508 30.23 11.78 25.62
CA ALA A 508 31.32 12.68 25.95
C ALA A 508 32.12 13.10 24.70
N LEU A 509 32.46 12.15 23.83
CA LEU A 509 33.07 12.45 22.53
C LEU A 509 32.16 13.34 21.67
N SER A 510 30.86 13.05 21.63
CA SER A 510 29.87 13.84 20.90
C SER A 510 29.84 15.30 21.37
N MET A 511 29.84 15.55 22.69
CA MET A 511 29.92 16.90 23.28
C MET A 511 31.22 17.61 22.90
N MET A 512 32.35 16.90 22.91
CA MET A 512 33.64 17.47 22.54
C MET A 512 33.67 17.89 21.06
N LEU A 513 33.13 17.06 20.16
CA LEU A 513 33.00 17.35 18.74
C LEU A 513 32.07 18.55 18.48
N TRP A 514 30.91 18.59 19.13
CA TRP A 514 29.99 19.73 19.05
C TRP A 514 30.63 21.02 19.57
N SER A 515 31.47 20.96 20.60
CA SER A 515 32.21 22.14 21.10
C SER A 515 33.17 22.75 20.07
N GLN A 516 33.59 21.95 19.07
CA GLN A 516 34.47 22.34 17.97
C GLN A 516 33.69 22.65 16.68
N GLY A 517 32.34 22.66 16.73
CA GLY A 517 31.48 22.89 15.57
C GLY A 517 31.44 21.72 14.57
N ILE A 518 31.83 20.52 14.99
CA ILE A 518 31.80 19.33 14.14
C ILE A 518 30.43 18.64 14.30
N PRO A 519 29.56 18.62 13.28
CA PRO A 519 28.31 17.86 13.31
C PRO A 519 28.60 16.38 13.53
N ASN A 520 27.84 15.75 14.40
CA ASN A 520 27.98 14.34 14.74
C ASN A 520 26.67 13.82 15.33
N ARG A 521 26.57 12.49 15.45
CA ARG A 521 25.47 11.80 16.13
C ARG A 521 26.00 10.62 16.95
N VAL A 522 25.32 10.30 18.04
CA VAL A 522 25.63 9.10 18.83
C VAL A 522 24.85 7.93 18.27
N VAL A 523 25.50 6.80 18.04
CA VAL A 523 24.85 5.59 17.53
C VAL A 523 24.98 4.49 18.57
N MET A 524 23.88 3.82 18.85
CA MET A 524 23.84 2.63 19.69
C MET A 524 23.54 1.41 18.84
N GLY A 525 24.19 0.30 19.16
CA GLY A 525 24.01 -0.94 18.43
C GLY A 525 24.76 -2.11 19.06
N PHE A 526 25.15 -3.06 18.21
CA PHE A 526 25.91 -4.24 18.60
C PHE A 526 27.11 -4.43 17.67
N ASN A 527 28.23 -4.87 18.23
CA ASN A 527 29.41 -5.24 17.47
C ASN A 527 29.49 -6.76 17.33
N THR A 528 29.49 -7.26 16.10
CA THR A 528 29.52 -8.70 15.81
C THR A 528 30.92 -9.31 15.85
N GLY A 529 31.97 -8.48 15.96
CA GLY A 529 33.35 -8.93 15.96
C GLY A 529 33.75 -9.68 14.69
N LYS A 530 34.84 -10.45 14.76
CA LYS A 530 35.29 -11.31 13.66
C LYS A 530 34.57 -12.65 13.71
N HIS A 531 34.04 -13.10 12.58
CA HIS A 531 33.28 -14.35 12.48
C HIS A 531 33.56 -15.07 11.15
N ALA A 532 33.42 -16.39 11.10
CA ALA A 532 33.77 -17.19 9.91
C ALA A 532 32.64 -17.25 8.85
N GLY A 533 31.93 -16.14 8.62
CA GLY A 533 30.85 -16.04 7.62
C GLY A 533 29.59 -16.89 7.88
N GLY A 534 29.45 -17.48 9.08
CA GLY A 534 28.28 -18.25 9.50
C GLY A 534 27.24 -17.42 10.27
N PRO A 535 26.18 -18.05 10.81
CA PRO A 535 25.25 -17.38 11.72
C PRO A 535 25.97 -16.83 12.95
N VAL A 536 25.74 -15.55 13.25
CA VAL A 536 26.30 -14.85 14.41
C VAL A 536 25.20 -14.67 15.44
N THR A 537 25.40 -15.22 16.64
CA THR A 537 24.52 -14.98 17.77
C THR A 537 24.97 -13.71 18.47
N VAL A 538 24.10 -12.71 18.52
CA VAL A 538 24.35 -11.45 19.21
C VAL A 538 23.79 -11.54 20.63
N THR A 539 24.61 -11.16 21.60
CA THR A 539 24.31 -11.22 23.03
C THR A 539 24.26 -9.83 23.65
N GLY A 540 23.79 -9.74 24.91
CA GLY A 540 23.83 -8.48 25.66
C GLY A 540 25.25 -7.92 25.82
N GLY A 541 26.27 -8.76 25.91
CA GLY A 541 27.66 -8.35 26.03
C GLY A 541 28.24 -7.69 24.78
N ASP A 542 27.58 -7.84 23.63
CA ASP A 542 28.02 -7.27 22.35
C ASP A 542 27.50 -5.84 22.13
N VAL A 543 26.72 -5.30 23.07
CA VAL A 543 26.19 -3.95 22.99
C VAL A 543 27.33 -2.91 22.98
N THR A 544 27.19 -1.90 22.14
CA THR A 544 28.16 -0.81 22.07
C THR A 544 27.49 0.50 21.66
N ALA A 545 28.19 1.61 21.87
CA ALA A 545 27.82 2.92 21.36
C ALA A 545 29.06 3.62 20.80
N TRP A 546 28.89 4.30 19.66
CA TRP A 546 29.95 5.02 18.97
C TRP A 546 29.42 6.37 18.48
N VAL A 547 30.31 7.20 17.94
CA VAL A 547 29.95 8.49 17.34
C VAL A 547 30.15 8.42 15.83
N GLU A 548 29.22 8.98 15.06
CA GLU A 548 29.37 9.12 13.61
C GLU A 548 29.50 10.58 13.21
N VAL A 549 30.46 10.88 12.34
CA VAL A 549 30.70 12.22 11.76
C VAL A 549 30.46 12.15 10.24
N PRO A 550 29.67 13.07 9.67
CA PRO A 550 29.38 13.06 8.24
C PRO A 550 30.48 13.77 7.45
N PHE A 551 31.03 13.11 6.43
CA PHE A 551 32.04 13.65 5.52
C PHE A 551 31.52 13.65 4.07
N LEU A 552 31.74 14.76 3.36
CA LEU A 552 31.32 14.92 1.98
C LEU A 552 31.95 13.85 1.08
N GLY A 553 31.10 13.14 0.34
CA GLY A 553 31.51 12.05 -0.55
C GLY A 553 31.95 10.75 0.14
N GLN A 554 32.05 10.73 1.47
CA GLN A 554 32.42 9.54 2.26
C GLN A 554 31.28 9.04 3.15
N GLY A 555 30.23 9.84 3.37
CA GLY A 555 29.10 9.49 4.22
C GLY A 555 29.46 9.58 5.70
N TRP A 556 28.79 8.78 6.53
CA TRP A 556 28.98 8.76 7.98
C TRP A 556 30.16 7.86 8.36
N VAL A 557 31.15 8.44 9.04
CA VAL A 557 32.35 7.74 9.50
C VAL A 557 32.26 7.53 11.01
N ALA A 558 32.46 6.29 11.46
CA ALA A 558 32.37 5.90 12.86
C ALA A 558 33.68 6.15 13.63
N PHE A 559 33.54 6.64 14.87
CA PHE A 559 34.59 6.88 15.84
C PHE A 559 34.17 6.24 17.17
N ASP A 560 34.99 5.32 17.68
CA ASP A 560 34.73 4.60 18.94
C ASP A 560 35.65 5.12 20.06
N PRO A 561 35.13 5.91 21.02
CA PRO A 561 35.91 6.42 22.14
C PRO A 561 36.14 5.40 23.26
N THR A 562 35.59 4.18 23.14
CA THR A 562 35.57 3.21 24.22
C THR A 562 36.98 2.67 24.53
N PRO A 563 37.44 2.76 25.81
CA PRO A 563 38.68 2.15 26.27
C PRO A 563 38.69 0.62 26.09
N ASP A 564 39.88 0.05 25.84
CA ASP A 564 40.03 -1.40 25.75
C ASP A 564 39.81 -2.06 27.13
N GLN A 565 39.16 -3.24 27.16
CA GLN A 565 38.78 -3.94 28.40
C GLN A 565 39.97 -4.26 29.34
N THR A 566 41.20 -4.19 28.83
CA THR A 566 42.43 -4.53 29.58
C THR A 566 43.07 -3.36 30.31
N SER A 567 42.50 -2.15 30.26
CA SER A 567 42.99 -0.98 31.00
C SER A 567 42.78 -1.15 32.51
N LYS A 568 43.64 -1.97 33.14
CA LYS A 568 43.65 -2.20 34.58
C LYS A 568 43.66 -0.85 35.30
N ALA A 569 42.74 -0.66 36.24
CA ALA A 569 42.82 0.44 37.19
C ALA A 569 44.24 0.43 37.81
N PRO A 570 44.97 1.56 37.81
CA PRO A 570 46.23 1.65 38.53
C PRO A 570 46.00 1.25 39.98
N GLN A 571 46.90 0.46 40.56
CA GLN A 571 46.84 0.21 42.00
C GLN A 571 46.87 1.57 42.72
N PRO A 572 46.02 1.78 43.74
CA PRO A 572 46.07 3.01 44.51
C PRO A 572 47.49 3.19 45.03
N THR A 573 48.15 4.27 44.60
CA THR A 573 49.42 4.69 45.17
C THR A 573 49.20 4.79 46.68
N PRO A 574 49.99 4.10 47.52
CA PRO A 574 49.86 4.23 48.96
C PRO A 574 49.95 5.72 49.29
N LYS A 575 48.86 6.31 49.79
CA LYS A 575 48.93 7.66 50.35
C LYS A 575 50.04 7.59 51.40
N GLN A 576 51.15 8.29 51.18
CA GLN A 576 52.16 8.45 52.20
C GLN A 576 51.43 8.96 53.44
N GLN A 577 51.44 8.13 54.47
CA GLN A 577 50.81 8.43 55.74
C GLN A 577 51.56 9.63 56.32
N SER A 578 51.00 10.82 56.14
CA SER A 578 51.49 12.04 56.76
C SER A 578 51.57 11.78 58.26
N ALA A 579 52.75 11.99 58.84
CA ALA A 579 53.02 11.74 60.25
C ALA A 579 51.95 12.41 61.15
N PRO A 580 51.50 11.74 62.23
CA PRO A 580 50.47 12.29 63.12
C PRO A 580 51.00 13.57 63.78
N LYS A 581 50.22 14.66 63.67
CA LYS A 581 50.49 15.89 64.45
C LYS A 581 50.24 15.61 65.94
N PRO A 582 51.05 16.15 66.87
CA PRO A 582 50.84 15.95 68.30
C PRO A 582 49.49 16.53 68.76
N GLN A 583 48.70 15.72 69.47
CA GLN A 583 47.47 16.18 70.11
C GLN A 583 47.80 16.98 71.38
N VAL A 584 47.25 18.19 71.48
CA VAL A 584 47.20 18.98 72.72
C VAL A 584 45.89 18.65 73.43
N VAL A 585 45.98 18.14 74.65
CA VAL A 585 44.83 17.82 75.52
C VAL A 585 44.29 19.13 76.12
N GLN A 586 43.00 19.40 75.94
CA GLN A 586 42.28 20.43 76.71
C GLN A 586 41.38 19.78 77.78
N PRO A 587 41.27 20.36 79.00
CA PRO A 587 40.45 19.83 80.09
C PRO A 587 38.94 20.14 79.90
N PRO A 588 38.03 19.38 80.56
CA PRO A 588 36.60 19.41 80.29
C PRO A 588 35.85 20.53 81.05
N PRO A 589 34.80 21.14 80.47
CA PRO A 589 33.91 22.05 81.18
C PRO A 589 32.73 21.34 81.92
N PRO A 590 32.12 21.99 82.93
CA PRO A 590 31.19 21.40 83.91
C PRO A 590 29.71 21.36 83.46
N PRO A 591 28.81 20.67 84.21
CA PRO A 591 27.45 20.33 83.74
C PRO A 591 26.38 21.36 84.18
N PRO A 592 25.29 21.54 83.41
CA PRO A 592 24.05 22.15 83.90
C PRO A 592 22.93 21.11 84.20
N PRO A 593 22.14 21.30 85.28
CA PRO A 593 20.87 20.59 85.56
C PRO A 593 19.63 21.50 85.25
N PRO A 594 18.37 21.10 85.55
CA PRO A 594 17.58 20.04 84.93
C PRO A 594 16.24 20.55 84.30
N ALA A 595 15.49 19.60 83.74
CA ALA A 595 14.38 19.72 82.78
C ALA A 595 13.01 20.22 83.30
N GLN A 596 12.13 20.62 82.35
CA GLN A 596 10.70 20.25 82.22
C GLN A 596 10.20 20.70 80.82
N ALA A 597 9.79 19.80 79.91
CA ALA A 597 8.46 19.17 79.73
C ALA A 597 7.41 20.13 79.14
N LYS A 598 6.54 19.86 78.15
CA LYS A 598 6.19 18.78 77.18
C LYS A 598 5.36 19.51 76.09
N THR A 599 5.22 19.00 74.85
CA THR A 599 4.03 18.34 74.24
C THR A 599 4.06 18.72 72.74
N SER A 600 3.71 17.95 71.71
CA SER A 600 3.13 16.61 71.54
C SER A 600 3.47 16.10 70.13
N ASP A 601 3.58 14.78 70.02
CA ASP A 601 3.22 13.90 68.90
C ASP A 601 3.12 14.47 67.48
N VAL A 602 4.01 13.98 66.60
CA VAL A 602 3.61 13.59 65.24
C VAL A 602 3.91 12.11 65.06
N THR A 603 2.82 11.37 65.14
CA THR A 603 2.63 9.95 64.89
C THR A 603 3.08 9.55 63.49
N ALA A 604 3.58 8.32 63.40
CA ALA A 604 3.62 7.50 62.20
C ALA A 604 2.34 7.67 61.36
N GLY A 605 2.50 8.22 60.16
CA GLY A 605 1.46 8.34 59.14
C GLY A 605 1.65 7.28 58.07
N LYS A 606 0.70 6.35 58.02
CA LYS A 606 0.47 5.34 56.99
C LYS A 606 0.80 5.82 55.57
N SER A 607 1.48 4.93 54.84
CA SER A 607 1.38 4.74 53.39
C SER A 607 0.01 5.17 52.85
N SER A 608 0.03 6.25 52.08
CA SER A 608 -1.10 6.73 51.30
C SER A 608 -0.71 6.51 49.85
N ASP A 609 -1.29 5.48 49.23
CA ASP A 609 -1.37 5.35 47.79
C ASP A 609 -2.00 6.63 47.22
N LYS A 610 -1.20 7.44 46.53
CA LYS A 610 -1.71 8.48 45.65
C LYS A 610 -0.78 8.62 44.46
N ALA A 611 -1.25 8.03 43.35
CA ALA A 611 -0.71 8.22 42.02
C ALA A 611 -0.79 9.71 41.60
N PRO A 612 0.05 10.17 40.65
CA PRO A 612 0.01 11.55 40.18
C PRO A 612 -1.28 11.82 39.38
N ASP A 613 -1.94 12.93 39.67
CA ASP A 613 -3.11 13.44 38.93
C ASP A 613 -2.71 13.81 37.50
N VAL A 614 -3.23 13.04 36.54
CA VAL A 614 -3.28 13.34 35.11
C VAL A 614 -4.47 14.30 34.87
N PRO A 615 -4.33 15.39 34.10
CA PRO A 615 -5.45 16.25 33.77
C PRO A 615 -6.49 15.46 32.96
N LYS A 616 -7.70 15.36 33.52
CA LYS A 616 -8.87 14.72 32.92
C LYS A 616 -9.28 15.53 31.68
N LYS A 617 -8.97 14.99 30.50
CA LYS A 617 -9.42 15.51 29.20
C LYS A 617 -10.69 14.76 28.82
N ASP A 618 -11.69 15.54 28.42
CA ASP A 618 -13.06 15.12 28.10
C ASP A 618 -13.15 13.89 27.19
N ASP A 619 -14.08 13.01 27.55
CA ASP A 619 -14.42 11.76 26.87
C ASP A 619 -15.01 12.04 25.47
N GLY A 620 -14.14 12.25 24.48
CA GLY A 620 -14.42 11.90 23.09
C GLY A 620 -14.17 10.40 22.88
N PRO A 621 -14.94 9.69 22.03
CA PRO A 621 -14.87 8.23 21.97
C PRO A 621 -13.49 7.75 21.47
N VAL A 622 -12.67 7.31 22.42
CA VAL A 622 -11.42 6.57 22.18
C VAL A 622 -11.77 5.14 21.77
N ALA A 623 -11.59 4.85 20.49
CA ALA A 623 -11.73 3.52 19.94
C ALA A 623 -10.63 2.61 20.52
N SER A 624 -11.05 1.67 21.37
CA SER A 624 -10.19 0.61 21.90
C SER A 624 -9.65 -0.28 20.77
N ALA A 625 -8.32 -0.48 20.77
CA ALA A 625 -7.60 -1.41 19.90
C ALA A 625 -7.71 -2.86 20.42
N ALA A 626 -8.93 -3.38 20.48
CA ALA A 626 -9.21 -4.80 20.62
C ALA A 626 -10.41 -5.14 19.72
N ALA A 627 -10.22 -6.07 18.79
CA ALA A 627 -11.13 -6.37 17.68
C ALA A 627 -11.38 -5.15 16.77
N GLY A 628 -10.53 -4.99 15.75
CA GLY A 628 -10.78 -4.04 14.66
C GLY A 628 -12.23 -4.19 14.18
N PRO A 629 -12.94 -3.08 13.92
CA PRO A 629 -14.37 -3.14 13.67
C PRO A 629 -14.68 -4.13 12.54
N TRP A 630 -15.59 -5.04 12.80
CA TRP A 630 -16.10 -6.02 11.84
C TRP A 630 -17.05 -5.37 10.82
N TRP A 631 -17.39 -4.09 10.97
CA TRP A 631 -18.26 -3.36 10.04
C TRP A 631 -17.67 -3.20 8.62
N PRO A 632 -16.36 -2.99 8.37
CA PRO A 632 -15.78 -3.11 7.03
C PRO A 632 -15.87 -4.53 6.44
N ILE A 633 -15.82 -5.59 7.27
CA ILE A 633 -16.05 -6.98 6.85
C ILE A 633 -17.51 -7.16 6.39
N GLY A 634 -18.44 -6.59 7.17
CA GLY A 634 -19.86 -6.53 6.85
C GLY A 634 -20.17 -5.69 5.59
N LEU A 635 -19.43 -4.61 5.34
CA LEU A 635 -19.62 -3.75 4.17
C LEU A 635 -19.05 -4.35 2.88
N GLY A 636 -17.91 -5.04 2.92
CA GLY A 636 -17.33 -5.67 1.72
C GLY A 636 -18.17 -6.84 1.23
N VAL A 637 -18.45 -7.80 2.12
CA VAL A 637 -19.26 -8.99 1.80
C VAL A 637 -20.74 -8.62 1.67
N GLY A 638 -21.26 -7.80 2.58
CA GLY A 638 -22.64 -7.32 2.53
C GLY A 638 -22.90 -6.40 1.34
N GLY A 639 -21.94 -5.57 0.93
CA GLY A 639 -22.02 -4.73 -0.26
C GLY A 639 -22.05 -5.54 -1.55
N PHE A 640 -21.24 -6.61 -1.65
CA PHE A 640 -21.28 -7.53 -2.78
C PHE A 640 -22.61 -8.28 -2.86
N VAL A 641 -23.10 -8.81 -1.73
CA VAL A 641 -24.40 -9.49 -1.66
C VAL A 641 -25.54 -8.51 -1.98
N LEU A 642 -25.50 -7.28 -1.46
CA LEU A 642 -26.46 -6.23 -1.77
C LEU A 642 -26.47 -5.86 -3.26
N LEU A 643 -25.30 -5.79 -3.91
CA LEU A 643 -25.22 -5.54 -5.34
C LEU A 643 -25.84 -6.67 -6.17
N VAL A 644 -25.59 -7.93 -5.80
CA VAL A 644 -26.20 -9.10 -6.44
C VAL A 644 -27.72 -9.07 -6.24
N MET A 645 -28.18 -8.80 -5.02
CA MET A 645 -29.58 -8.71 -4.67
C MET A 645 -30.27 -7.52 -5.36
N ALA A 646 -29.61 -6.38 -5.50
CA ALA A 646 -30.13 -5.20 -6.20
C ALA A 646 -30.25 -5.46 -7.71
N ALA A 647 -29.27 -6.13 -8.32
CA ALA A 647 -29.31 -6.50 -9.73
C ALA A 647 -30.47 -7.47 -10.05
N VAL A 648 -30.60 -8.54 -9.25
CA VAL A 648 -31.70 -9.51 -9.35
C VAL A 648 -33.04 -8.82 -9.05
N GLY A 649 -33.09 -8.05 -7.97
CA GLY A 649 -34.27 -7.29 -7.53
C GLY A 649 -34.76 -6.31 -8.59
N THR A 650 -33.87 -5.63 -9.31
CA THR A 650 -34.24 -4.70 -10.39
C THR A 650 -34.93 -5.44 -11.55
N VAL A 651 -34.41 -6.59 -11.98
CA VAL A 651 -35.03 -7.39 -13.05
C VAL A 651 -36.43 -7.86 -12.63
N LEU A 652 -36.55 -8.38 -11.41
CA LEU A 652 -37.83 -8.82 -10.85
C LEU A 652 -38.82 -7.65 -10.68
N LEU A 653 -38.35 -6.48 -10.21
CA LEU A 653 -39.15 -5.27 -10.05
C LEU A 653 -39.65 -4.73 -11.39
N LEU A 654 -38.81 -4.70 -12.42
CA LEU A 654 -39.23 -4.25 -13.76
C LEU A 654 -40.31 -5.16 -14.35
N LYS A 655 -40.18 -6.48 -14.18
CA LYS A 655 -41.21 -7.45 -14.59
C LYS A 655 -42.49 -7.29 -13.75
N ALA A 656 -42.37 -7.13 -12.44
CA ALA A 656 -43.50 -6.91 -11.54
C ALA A 656 -44.25 -5.61 -11.86
N ARG A 657 -43.52 -4.50 -12.08
CA ARG A 657 -44.10 -3.22 -12.51
C ARG A 657 -44.77 -3.31 -13.89
N ARG A 658 -44.21 -4.08 -14.82
CA ARG A 658 -44.82 -4.31 -16.13
C ARG A 658 -46.13 -5.12 -15.99
N ARG A 659 -46.13 -6.18 -15.19
CA ARG A 659 -47.34 -6.96 -14.88
C ARG A 659 -48.41 -6.12 -14.18
N ALA A 660 -48.02 -5.34 -13.17
CA ALA A 660 -48.93 -4.45 -12.45
C ALA A 660 -49.56 -3.40 -13.39
N ARG A 661 -48.76 -2.78 -14.27
CA ARG A 661 -49.29 -1.85 -15.28
C ARG A 661 -50.28 -2.51 -16.24
N ARG A 662 -50.03 -3.75 -16.68
CA ARG A 662 -50.95 -4.49 -17.56
C ARG A 662 -52.22 -4.92 -16.84
N ARG A 663 -52.12 -5.31 -15.56
CA ARG A 663 -53.28 -5.70 -14.74
C ARG A 663 -54.16 -4.50 -14.37
N ASN A 664 -53.55 -3.32 -14.21
CA ASN A 664 -54.23 -2.09 -13.81
C ASN A 664 -54.46 -1.11 -14.98
N ALA A 665 -54.52 -1.59 -16.23
CA ALA A 665 -54.80 -0.73 -17.38
C ALA A 665 -56.17 -0.04 -17.25
N ALA A 666 -56.35 1.11 -17.91
CA ALA A 666 -57.51 1.97 -17.72
C ALA A 666 -58.86 1.35 -18.18
N THR A 667 -58.83 0.41 -19.13
CA THR A 667 -60.03 -0.22 -19.69
C THR A 667 -59.96 -1.75 -19.63
N GLY A 668 -61.12 -2.41 -19.52
CA GLY A 668 -61.26 -3.88 -19.52
C GLY A 668 -60.54 -4.58 -20.68
N PRO A 669 -60.70 -4.13 -21.94
CA PRO A 669 -60.03 -4.75 -23.09
C PRO A 669 -58.51 -4.64 -23.04
N LEU A 670 -57.96 -3.53 -22.55
CA LEU A 670 -56.51 -3.35 -22.38
C LEU A 670 -55.95 -4.28 -21.29
N ARG A 671 -56.71 -4.55 -20.22
CA ARG A 671 -56.31 -5.52 -19.17
C ARG A 671 -56.27 -6.94 -19.71
N ILE A 672 -57.23 -7.32 -20.55
CA ILE A 672 -57.31 -8.65 -21.18
C ILE A 672 -56.18 -8.83 -22.20
N ALA A 673 -55.94 -7.84 -23.07
CA ALA A 673 -54.80 -7.84 -23.99
C ALA A 673 -53.45 -7.88 -23.23
N GLY A 674 -53.36 -7.17 -22.11
CA GLY A 674 -52.22 -7.20 -21.20
C GLY A 674 -51.98 -8.59 -20.57
N GLY A 675 -53.06 -9.29 -20.19
CA GLY A 675 -53.00 -10.66 -19.69
C GLY A 675 -52.47 -11.65 -20.73
N TRP A 676 -52.91 -11.56 -21.99
CA TRP A 676 -52.35 -12.37 -23.08
C TRP A 676 -50.86 -12.09 -23.33
N ASN A 677 -50.47 -10.81 -23.33
CA ASN A 677 -49.05 -10.44 -23.46
C ASN A 677 -48.19 -10.97 -22.30
N GLN A 678 -48.76 -11.18 -21.11
CA GLN A 678 -48.08 -11.79 -19.98
C GLN A 678 -47.76 -13.27 -20.19
N VAL A 679 -48.69 -14.03 -20.81
CA VAL A 679 -48.46 -15.45 -21.16
C VAL A 679 -47.36 -15.57 -22.21
N LEU A 680 -47.40 -14.71 -23.23
CA LEU A 680 -46.35 -14.67 -24.26
C LEU A 680 -44.98 -14.30 -23.70
N ASP A 681 -44.92 -13.34 -22.77
CA ASP A 681 -43.66 -12.95 -22.13
C ASP A 681 -43.06 -14.10 -21.30
N ALA A 682 -43.88 -14.87 -20.60
CA ALA A 682 -43.44 -16.06 -19.87
C ALA A 682 -42.94 -17.17 -20.82
N ALA A 683 -43.62 -17.38 -21.94
CA ALA A 683 -43.18 -18.34 -22.95
C ALA A 683 -41.84 -17.91 -23.60
N VAL A 684 -41.68 -16.62 -23.92
CA VAL A 684 -40.42 -16.06 -24.44
C VAL A 684 -39.28 -16.22 -23.44
N ASP A 685 -39.56 -16.00 -22.15
CA ASP A 685 -38.58 -16.20 -21.08
C ASP A 685 -38.17 -17.68 -20.91
N LEU A 686 -39.03 -18.61 -21.32
CA LEU A 686 -38.76 -20.06 -21.44
C LEU A 686 -38.10 -20.45 -22.78
N GLY A 687 -37.78 -19.49 -23.64
CA GLY A 687 -37.12 -19.72 -24.93
C GLY A 687 -38.07 -20.05 -26.09
N PHE A 688 -39.34 -19.68 -26.01
CA PHE A 688 -40.28 -19.79 -27.12
C PHE A 688 -40.09 -18.62 -28.13
N PRO A 689 -39.81 -18.90 -29.41
CA PRO A 689 -39.74 -17.87 -30.43
C PRO A 689 -41.14 -17.43 -30.86
N VAL A 690 -41.48 -16.15 -30.64
CA VAL A 690 -42.74 -15.57 -31.13
C VAL A 690 -42.55 -15.10 -32.57
N THR A 691 -43.27 -15.70 -33.51
CA THR A 691 -43.27 -15.31 -34.93
C THR A 691 -44.15 -14.08 -35.14
N ILE A 692 -43.63 -13.06 -35.82
CA ILE A 692 -44.37 -11.85 -36.15
C ILE A 692 -45.42 -12.19 -37.22
N GLY A 693 -46.66 -11.72 -37.06
CA GLY A 693 -47.76 -11.89 -38.02
C GLY A 693 -48.73 -13.05 -37.73
N ARG A 694 -48.55 -13.80 -36.64
CA ARG A 694 -49.50 -14.84 -36.20
C ARG A 694 -50.61 -14.28 -35.30
N THR A 695 -51.81 -14.85 -35.41
CA THR A 695 -52.95 -14.50 -34.56
C THR A 695 -52.77 -15.04 -33.13
N ARG A 696 -53.56 -14.55 -32.16
CA ARG A 696 -53.50 -15.05 -30.77
C ARG A 696 -53.85 -16.53 -30.71
N VAL A 697 -54.86 -16.96 -31.48
CA VAL A 697 -55.30 -18.38 -31.54
C VAL A 697 -54.22 -19.29 -32.15
N GLU A 698 -53.56 -18.86 -33.22
CA GLU A 698 -52.43 -19.61 -33.81
C GLU A 698 -51.26 -19.74 -32.84
N THR A 699 -50.90 -18.63 -32.18
CA THR A 699 -49.81 -18.63 -31.17
C THR A 699 -50.20 -19.47 -29.95
N GLY A 700 -51.47 -19.43 -29.54
CA GLY A 700 -52.01 -20.31 -28.51
C GLY A 700 -51.89 -21.79 -28.88
N ALA A 701 -52.15 -22.15 -30.14
CA ALA A 701 -52.02 -23.55 -30.59
C ALA A 701 -50.56 -24.02 -30.66
N ASP A 702 -49.62 -23.13 -30.93
CA ASP A 702 -48.18 -23.45 -30.84
C ASP A 702 -47.73 -23.63 -29.38
N LEU A 703 -48.21 -22.76 -28.47
CA LEU A 703 -47.90 -22.84 -27.05
C LEU A 703 -48.48 -24.11 -26.41
N ASP A 704 -49.71 -24.46 -26.76
CA ASP A 704 -50.38 -25.65 -26.24
C ASP A 704 -49.69 -26.94 -26.72
N ARG A 705 -49.24 -26.99 -27.98
CA ARG A 705 -48.43 -28.10 -28.49
C ARG A 705 -47.09 -28.28 -27.77
N ARG A 706 -46.51 -27.20 -27.25
CA ARG A 706 -45.18 -27.23 -26.60
C ARG A 706 -45.25 -27.37 -25.08
N PHE A 707 -46.31 -26.88 -24.45
CA PHE A 707 -46.40 -26.75 -22.99
C PHE A 707 -47.73 -27.25 -22.39
N GLY A 708 -48.71 -27.69 -23.19
CA GLY A 708 -49.95 -28.34 -22.73
C GLY A 708 -50.89 -27.50 -21.85
N SER A 709 -50.85 -26.17 -21.96
CA SER A 709 -51.39 -25.24 -20.94
C SER A 709 -52.75 -24.60 -21.24
N GLY A 710 -53.58 -25.18 -22.12
CA GLY A 710 -54.93 -24.68 -22.42
C GLY A 710 -54.92 -23.27 -23.07
N THR A 711 -53.79 -22.87 -23.64
CA THR A 711 -53.53 -21.49 -24.11
C THR A 711 -54.35 -21.10 -25.33
N VAL A 712 -54.85 -22.08 -26.10
CA VAL A 712 -55.79 -21.86 -27.21
C VAL A 712 -57.12 -21.30 -26.72
N LEU A 713 -57.67 -21.85 -25.64
CA LEU A 713 -58.95 -21.41 -25.07
C LEU A 713 -58.81 -19.98 -24.51
N LEU A 714 -57.70 -19.72 -23.83
CA LEU A 714 -57.36 -18.40 -23.31
C LEU A 714 -57.21 -17.37 -24.45
N ALA A 715 -56.59 -17.75 -25.57
CA ALA A 715 -56.45 -16.90 -26.75
C ALA A 715 -57.80 -16.55 -27.38
N ARG A 716 -58.68 -17.55 -27.57
CA ARG A 716 -60.03 -17.34 -28.11
C ARG A 716 -60.87 -16.43 -27.22
N ARG A 717 -60.77 -16.61 -25.90
CA ARG A 717 -61.45 -15.77 -24.90
C ARG A 717 -60.92 -14.34 -24.92
N ALA A 718 -59.60 -14.17 -25.08
CA ALA A 718 -58.98 -12.85 -25.21
C ALA A 718 -59.46 -12.13 -26.47
N ASP A 719 -59.53 -12.80 -27.62
CA ASP A 719 -60.01 -12.19 -28.86
C ASP A 719 -61.50 -11.85 -28.80
N ALA A 720 -62.34 -12.76 -28.29
CA ALA A 720 -63.78 -12.54 -28.15
C ALA A 720 -64.11 -11.36 -27.22
N ARG A 721 -63.32 -11.14 -26.16
CA ARG A 721 -63.54 -10.05 -25.20
C ARG A 721 -62.86 -8.74 -25.57
N VAL A 722 -61.86 -8.76 -26.44
CA VAL A 722 -61.19 -7.54 -26.91
C VAL A 722 -61.87 -6.95 -28.14
N PHE A 723 -62.38 -7.79 -29.05
CA PHE A 723 -63.00 -7.37 -30.31
C PHE A 723 -64.51 -7.64 -30.38
N GLY A 724 -65.10 -8.20 -29.32
CA GLY A 724 -66.54 -8.45 -29.24
C GLY A 724 -67.35 -7.18 -28.99
N PRO A 725 -68.66 -7.20 -29.29
CA PRO A 725 -69.56 -6.07 -29.12
C PRO A 725 -69.98 -5.81 -27.65
N GLU A 726 -69.60 -6.68 -26.71
CA GLU A 726 -69.98 -6.58 -25.29
C GLU A 726 -68.98 -5.71 -24.51
N ASP A 727 -69.50 -4.77 -23.70
CA ASP A 727 -68.68 -3.99 -22.78
C ASP A 727 -68.06 -4.89 -21.70
N THR A 728 -66.73 -5.08 -21.77
CA THR A 728 -66.00 -5.82 -20.72
C THR A 728 -65.89 -5.00 -19.45
N GLY A 729 -66.65 -5.38 -18.42
CA GLY A 729 -66.50 -4.87 -17.06
C GLY A 729 -65.18 -5.27 -16.39
N LEU A 730 -64.84 -4.61 -15.28
CA LEU A 730 -63.61 -4.87 -14.52
C LEU A 730 -63.59 -6.30 -13.93
N ASP A 731 -64.75 -6.84 -13.54
CA ASP A 731 -64.89 -8.18 -12.97
C ASP A 731 -64.54 -9.30 -13.97
N ASP A 732 -64.88 -9.11 -15.24
CA ASP A 732 -64.53 -10.05 -16.31
C ASP A 732 -63.04 -10.04 -16.62
N ALA A 733 -62.40 -8.87 -16.52
CA ALA A 733 -60.95 -8.76 -16.64
C ALA A 733 -60.23 -9.46 -15.47
N GLU A 734 -60.77 -9.40 -14.25
CA GLU A 734 -60.21 -10.11 -13.09
C GLU A 734 -60.31 -11.63 -13.23
N ARG A 735 -61.44 -12.15 -13.69
CA ARG A 735 -61.61 -13.57 -14.02
C ARG A 735 -60.63 -14.02 -15.10
N PHE A 736 -60.43 -13.20 -16.14
CA PHE A 736 -59.44 -13.50 -17.17
C PHE A 736 -58.00 -13.54 -16.62
N TRP A 737 -57.65 -12.68 -15.65
CA TRP A 737 -56.34 -12.72 -15.01
C TRP A 737 -56.14 -13.97 -14.12
N ALA A 738 -57.21 -14.54 -13.55
CA ALA A 738 -57.13 -15.82 -12.85
C ALA A 738 -56.81 -16.97 -13.84
N ASP A 739 -57.43 -16.97 -15.02
CA ASP A 739 -57.13 -17.94 -16.09
C ASP A 739 -55.68 -17.77 -16.60
N VAL A 740 -55.19 -16.54 -16.73
CA VAL A 740 -53.79 -16.24 -17.07
C VAL A 740 -52.83 -16.81 -16.02
N ASP A 741 -53.13 -16.64 -14.72
CA ASP A 741 -52.29 -17.16 -13.64
C ASP A 741 -52.27 -18.71 -13.64
N ALA A 742 -53.38 -19.36 -13.96
CA ALA A 742 -53.44 -20.82 -14.15
C ALA A 742 -52.60 -21.27 -15.37
N ALA A 743 -52.69 -20.57 -16.50
CA ALA A 743 -51.88 -20.87 -17.68
C ALA A 743 -50.37 -20.69 -17.42
N LEU A 744 -49.97 -19.67 -16.65
CA LEU A 744 -48.59 -19.44 -16.25
C LEU A 744 -48.05 -20.55 -15.34
N LEU A 745 -48.89 -21.12 -14.46
CA LEU A 745 -48.52 -22.28 -13.65
C LEU A 745 -48.29 -23.51 -14.54
N GLY A 746 -49.19 -23.75 -15.51
CA GLY A 746 -49.05 -24.81 -16.50
C GLY A 746 -47.74 -24.72 -17.30
N LEU A 747 -47.39 -23.53 -17.80
CA LEU A 747 -46.13 -23.31 -18.55
C LEU A 747 -44.86 -23.68 -17.75
N HIS A 748 -44.91 -23.62 -16.41
CA HIS A 748 -43.78 -23.91 -15.55
C HIS A 748 -43.83 -25.31 -14.91
N ALA A 749 -44.95 -26.04 -15.01
CA ALA A 749 -45.16 -27.30 -14.31
C ALA A 749 -44.12 -28.37 -14.72
N ASP A 750 -43.87 -28.50 -16.03
CA ASP A 750 -42.97 -29.51 -16.59
C ASP A 750 -41.50 -29.04 -16.69
N GLN A 751 -41.16 -27.89 -16.10
CA GLN A 751 -39.83 -27.28 -16.21
C GLN A 751 -38.96 -27.57 -14.97
N GLY A 752 -37.72 -28.02 -15.18
CA GLY A 752 -36.74 -28.25 -14.11
C GLY A 752 -36.52 -27.00 -13.24
N ARG A 753 -36.20 -27.19 -11.95
CA ARG A 753 -36.00 -26.10 -10.95
C ARG A 753 -35.04 -25.01 -11.45
N TRP A 754 -33.94 -25.42 -12.10
CA TRP A 754 -32.95 -24.50 -12.69
C TRP A 754 -33.48 -23.75 -13.91
N HIS A 755 -34.28 -24.39 -14.75
CA HIS A 755 -34.85 -23.75 -15.95
C HIS A 755 -35.88 -22.67 -15.56
N ARG A 756 -36.69 -22.95 -14.54
CA ARG A 756 -37.62 -21.96 -13.94
C ARG A 756 -36.90 -20.75 -13.36
N PHE A 757 -35.79 -20.98 -12.64
CA PHE A 757 -34.99 -19.88 -12.08
C PHE A 757 -34.37 -19.01 -13.19
N ARG A 758 -33.80 -19.63 -14.23
CA ARG A 758 -33.24 -18.91 -15.39
C ARG A 758 -34.31 -18.14 -16.17
N ALA A 759 -35.51 -18.70 -16.35
CA ALA A 759 -36.62 -18.01 -17.00
C ALA A 759 -37.05 -16.74 -16.22
N ARG A 760 -37.13 -16.82 -14.88
CA ARG A 760 -37.45 -15.65 -14.04
C ARG A 760 -36.43 -14.52 -14.19
N LEU A 761 -35.14 -14.86 -14.28
CA LEU A 761 -34.05 -13.90 -14.49
C LEU A 761 -33.80 -13.52 -15.95
N SER A 762 -34.49 -14.15 -16.91
CA SER A 762 -34.36 -13.83 -18.33
C SER A 762 -34.83 -12.40 -18.61
N ILE A 763 -34.12 -11.69 -19.49
CA ILE A 763 -34.50 -10.35 -19.94
C ILE A 763 -35.11 -10.36 -21.35
N ALA A 764 -35.41 -11.55 -21.89
CA ALA A 764 -35.90 -11.71 -23.25
C ALA A 764 -37.27 -11.03 -23.44
N SER A 765 -38.19 -11.21 -22.49
CA SER A 765 -39.50 -10.55 -22.47
C SER A 765 -39.41 -9.02 -22.38
N LEU A 766 -38.46 -8.49 -21.62
CA LEU A 766 -38.28 -7.04 -21.43
C LEU A 766 -37.82 -6.31 -22.71
N ARG A 767 -37.23 -7.02 -23.68
CA ARG A 767 -36.83 -6.46 -24.98
C ARG A 767 -37.96 -6.42 -25.99
N ARG A 768 -39.05 -7.16 -25.75
CA ARG A 768 -40.23 -7.17 -26.60
C ARG A 768 -41.08 -5.92 -26.33
N ARG A 769 -41.49 -5.24 -27.41
CA ARG A 769 -42.52 -4.21 -27.37
C ARG A 769 -43.88 -4.89 -27.34
N ASP A 770 -44.79 -4.37 -26.52
CA ASP A 770 -46.17 -4.85 -26.47
C ASP A 770 -46.77 -4.63 -27.86
N LEU A 771 -47.38 -5.67 -28.42
CA LEU A 771 -48.16 -5.52 -29.64
C LEU A 771 -49.37 -4.69 -29.26
N SER A 772 -49.40 -3.43 -29.70
CA SER A 772 -50.57 -2.57 -29.57
C SER A 772 -51.73 -3.20 -30.35
N LEU A 773 -52.92 -3.07 -29.78
CA LEU A 773 -54.20 -3.46 -30.40
C LEU A 773 -54.31 -2.95 -31.83
#